data_AF-A0AA45WW67-F1
#
_entry.id   AF-A0AA45WW67-F1
#
_cell.length_a   1.000
_cell.length_b   1.000
_cell.length_c   1.000
_cell.angle_alpha   90.00
_cell.angle_beta   90.00
_cell.angle_gamma   90.00
#
_symmetry.space_group_name_H-M   'P 1'
#
loop_
_entity.id
_entity.type
_entity.pdbx_description
1 polymer ?
#
loop_
_entity_poly.entity_id
_entity_poly.type
_entity_poly.pdbx_seq_one_letter_code
_entity_poly.pdbx_strand_id
1 'polypeptide(L)'
;MSKKMKSTQFPLNKSNTAAGEAAVLPLQSFFAFFMGILLTFMVLSRGAFFPEDKILFSLIFLLLGVVVFALTSLFRHRVWWDSIHGFSPLLLLAAYWVPVITFQWVVLWEALTMILYYVVAVVVFILVRNLNRNNRYTEMLLNLMLVAGIIVATTALMGAAQLWDYPDLVMSNRLAGIFQYPNTLAAWMMTLYFVSNGLMLEASQKWKKVAYGSIGFFMLFVFVFTYSRAAWLLFPLIALFFLIILPGKNRIMMLLTYIISGVPLLVALMPFYRATTGSEAGGFSVFAIILAATAAFGLLLAGLLRLSNRMEDFLQSQQHTHLKKVLFIAMGAVLLGAAVLLMVALQATEPLVFDNMDLEEPRNQTLTRTLSDMQPLTAYELHLQLETQGGNEEQWPWLVEVISENAGRDSTRILQHVGVKEVSGEIMIPFETLEDTTALRIVFRNQFENTAVTFHEATVIHPEADLFYSIPLQYRVLPEGLVQRLENIGREENSADTRLTYYRDSMTILRSHPVGAGGGAWDALYREYQSQPYYSRQVHNFFLQTAVEAGYLGLILLASMVGLIIWGLYQSFRAGHLLQTSLHVAVLSLLGHSFLDFNFSYLATFLFYWMLLALLQPPLWPSSWNKKVSPRVSSSDLPGWAASLVLIPVLVLAMTAWGASRSHENAVLYGQTGEAQLAYDTFEQAASLDRLRPEYRLDLTSNLLQLYSTTGDQVMLTVANHHWQQGMRYAPRHRELIMAGVDLKIYQGEFQEAGELIQQRITEAPLDRTGYEEVSAAYLNLVKFMSGNSTQDASPVEPALAETAQEGLQLLHIQQQANQQAKVPLAITSVFKNNLMYLRAWQEFAAGNLPFALNPSENPLYVSFLDLEYATGAEQAWRAWGREDAQLTTTLTDEGLLTINTGTDLGLAHTPNIPLQSKTTYQVWVDFAQISLEAPLQIHVIATDSEGGATQHTHILTQEETKNLAATFTFTIIGDIDPVNDQYIRFDHPGRSPESDANHDPGSFTIRGVVVQQTTNI
;
A
#
# COMPACT_ATOMS: atom_id res chain seq x y z
N MET A 1 59.80 19.22 -7.02
CA MET A 1 59.71 19.84 -8.37
C MET A 1 58.24 19.97 -8.75
N SER A 2 57.77 21.22 -8.86
CA SER A 2 56.39 21.64 -9.05
C SER A 2 55.94 21.48 -10.50
N LYS A 3 54.89 20.69 -10.75
CA LYS A 3 54.10 20.75 -11.99
C LYS A 3 52.67 21.19 -11.64
N LYS A 4 52.42 22.49 -11.77
CA LYS A 4 51.07 23.07 -11.80
C LYS A 4 50.27 22.41 -12.94
N MET A 5 49.24 21.64 -12.62
CA MET A 5 48.19 21.30 -13.57
C MET A 5 47.44 22.59 -13.91
N LYS A 6 47.54 23.01 -15.18
CA LYS A 6 46.74 24.10 -15.75
C LYS A 6 45.28 23.66 -15.80
N SER A 7 44.38 24.56 -15.41
CA SER A 7 42.96 24.47 -15.74
C SER A 7 42.82 24.39 -17.26
N THR A 8 42.33 23.26 -17.77
CA THR A 8 41.98 23.09 -19.18
C THR A 8 40.70 23.88 -19.45
N GLN A 9 40.85 25.16 -19.81
CA GLN A 9 39.83 25.89 -20.56
C GLN A 9 39.80 25.33 -21.99
N PHE A 10 38.64 24.82 -22.41
CA PHE A 10 38.38 24.50 -23.81
C PHE A 10 38.38 25.80 -24.65
N PRO A 11 39.01 25.83 -25.84
CA PRO A 11 39.13 27.04 -26.64
C PRO A 11 37.78 27.41 -27.26
N LEU A 12 37.25 28.59 -26.90
CA LEU A 12 36.15 29.23 -27.62
C LEU A 12 36.70 29.82 -28.92
N ASN A 13 36.16 29.37 -30.05
CA ASN A 13 36.52 29.87 -31.38
C ASN A 13 35.94 31.28 -31.56
N LYS A 14 36.81 32.30 -31.49
CA LYS A 14 36.45 33.73 -31.59
C LYS A 14 36.47 34.20 -33.05
N SER A 15 35.33 34.16 -33.73
CA SER A 15 35.02 35.12 -34.82
C SER A 15 33.58 34.95 -35.29
N ASN A 16 32.64 35.64 -34.63
CA ASN A 16 31.25 36.01 -35.03
C ASN A 16 30.23 36.01 -33.85
N THR A 17 30.65 35.84 -32.60
CA THR A 17 29.75 35.45 -31.48
C THR A 17 29.15 36.59 -30.64
N ALA A 18 29.63 37.83 -30.72
CA ALA A 18 29.27 38.85 -29.72
C ALA A 18 27.80 39.32 -29.75
N ALA A 19 27.16 39.38 -30.92
CA ALA A 19 25.75 39.80 -31.03
C ALA A 19 24.74 38.66 -30.74
N GLY A 20 25.12 37.41 -31.02
CA GLY A 20 24.30 36.22 -30.71
C GLY A 20 24.37 35.82 -29.23
N GLU A 21 25.53 35.96 -28.58
CA GLU A 21 25.72 35.65 -27.15
C GLU A 21 24.90 36.58 -26.23
N ALA A 22 24.68 37.85 -26.63
CA ALA A 22 23.91 38.82 -25.85
C ALA A 22 22.40 38.53 -25.81
N ALA A 23 21.83 37.95 -26.87
CA ALA A 23 20.40 37.60 -26.96
C ALA A 23 20.06 36.25 -26.27
N VAL A 24 21.06 35.39 -26.05
CA VAL A 24 20.88 34.02 -25.54
C VAL A 24 20.95 33.93 -24.02
N LEU A 25 21.67 34.84 -23.36
CA LEU A 25 21.75 34.92 -21.90
C LEU A 25 20.38 35.16 -21.22
N PRO A 26 19.50 36.07 -21.70
CA PRO A 26 18.14 36.21 -21.15
C PRO A 26 17.31 34.93 -21.34
N LEU A 27 17.45 34.28 -22.49
CA LEU A 27 16.70 33.09 -22.84
C LEU A 27 17.08 31.86 -21.98
N GLN A 28 18.38 31.64 -21.74
CA GLN A 28 18.85 30.58 -20.83
C GLN A 28 18.45 30.85 -19.38
N SER A 29 18.49 32.11 -18.96
CA SER A 29 18.02 32.53 -17.63
C SER A 29 16.53 32.26 -17.46
N PHE A 30 15.72 32.60 -18.47
CA PHE A 30 14.29 32.32 -18.52
C PHE A 30 14.02 30.82 -18.45
N PHE A 31 14.70 29.99 -19.24
CA PHE A 31 14.49 28.54 -19.22
C PHE A 31 14.87 27.90 -17.88
N ALA A 32 15.99 28.29 -17.29
CA ALA A 32 16.39 27.78 -15.99
C ALA A 32 15.40 28.18 -14.89
N PHE A 33 14.86 29.40 -14.93
CA PHE A 33 13.81 29.85 -14.01
C PHE A 33 12.50 29.09 -14.24
N PHE A 34 12.06 28.97 -15.49
CA PHE A 34 10.85 28.24 -15.87
C PHE A 34 10.91 26.76 -15.47
N MET A 35 12.07 26.10 -15.63
CA MET A 35 12.28 24.72 -15.17
C MET A 35 12.10 24.57 -13.66
N GLY A 36 12.61 25.50 -12.86
CA GLY A 36 12.43 25.46 -11.41
C GLY A 36 10.99 25.68 -10.98
N ILE A 37 10.29 26.63 -11.63
CA ILE A 37 8.85 26.85 -11.43
C ILE A 37 8.06 25.60 -11.79
N LEU A 38 8.33 25.02 -12.95
CA LEU A 38 7.62 23.84 -13.44
C LEU A 38 7.83 22.63 -12.52
N LEU A 39 9.05 22.43 -12.02
CA LEU A 39 9.33 21.43 -10.99
C LEU A 39 8.50 21.69 -9.73
N THR A 40 8.36 22.94 -9.30
CA THR A 40 7.60 23.31 -8.11
C THR A 40 6.10 23.01 -8.29
N PHE A 41 5.51 23.43 -9.41
CA PHE A 41 4.11 23.13 -9.73
C PHE A 41 3.87 21.62 -9.83
N MET A 42 4.78 20.88 -10.46
CA MET A 42 4.67 19.43 -10.57
C MET A 42 4.70 18.74 -9.21
N VAL A 43 5.48 19.23 -8.26
CA VAL A 43 5.44 18.69 -6.89
C VAL A 43 4.13 19.05 -6.19
N LEU A 44 3.62 20.27 -6.38
CA LEU A 44 2.33 20.69 -5.79
C LEU A 44 1.12 19.90 -6.33
N SER A 45 1.20 19.37 -7.55
CA SER A 45 0.24 18.41 -8.10
C SER A 45 0.46 16.98 -7.57
N ARG A 46 0.60 16.82 -6.25
CA ARG A 46 0.87 15.53 -5.58
C ARG A 46 2.05 14.76 -6.18
N GLY A 47 3.11 15.47 -6.56
CA GLY A 47 4.29 14.91 -7.24
C GLY A 47 4.03 14.35 -8.64
N ALA A 48 2.90 14.70 -9.27
CA ALA A 48 2.39 14.11 -10.50
C ALA A 48 2.40 12.58 -10.41
N PHE A 49 1.74 12.04 -9.39
CA PHE A 49 1.57 10.60 -9.20
C PHE A 49 0.49 10.00 -10.11
N PHE A 50 -0.62 10.73 -10.28
CA PHE A 50 -1.76 10.31 -11.08
C PHE A 50 -1.47 10.41 -12.59
N PRO A 51 -2.00 9.49 -13.42
CA PRO A 51 -1.72 9.46 -14.86
C PRO A 51 -2.01 10.77 -15.58
N GLU A 52 -3.08 11.48 -15.20
CA GLU A 52 -3.54 12.70 -15.85
C GLU A 52 -2.54 13.84 -15.65
N ASP A 53 -2.05 14.00 -14.41
CA ASP A 53 -1.00 14.95 -14.08
C ASP A 53 0.31 14.58 -14.80
N LYS A 54 0.68 13.29 -14.84
CA LYS A 54 1.89 12.84 -15.53
C LYS A 54 1.88 13.18 -17.02
N ILE A 55 0.76 12.96 -17.71
CA ILE A 55 0.61 13.29 -19.13
C ILE A 55 0.66 14.81 -19.33
N LEU A 56 -0.03 15.60 -18.49
CA LEU A 56 -0.01 17.06 -18.56
C LEU A 56 1.41 17.62 -18.42
N PHE A 57 2.15 17.22 -17.38
CA PHE A 57 3.52 17.70 -17.21
C PHE A 57 4.45 17.20 -18.32
N SER A 58 4.26 15.96 -18.79
CA SER A 58 4.99 15.43 -19.96
C SER A 58 4.79 16.29 -21.20
N LEU A 59 3.55 16.71 -21.48
CA LEU A 59 3.22 17.63 -22.57
C LEU A 59 3.91 18.98 -22.42
N ILE A 60 3.91 19.57 -21.22
CA ILE A 60 4.56 20.85 -20.96
C ILE A 60 6.08 20.75 -21.18
N PHE A 61 6.73 19.68 -20.70
CA PHE A 61 8.16 19.47 -20.93
C PHE A 61 8.51 19.18 -22.38
N LEU A 62 7.67 18.42 -23.11
CA LEU A 62 7.84 18.19 -24.54
C LEU A 62 7.70 19.48 -25.34
N LEU A 63 6.68 20.29 -25.06
CA LEU A 63 6.48 21.60 -25.68
C LEU A 63 7.68 22.51 -25.41
N LEU A 64 8.14 22.57 -24.15
CA LEU A 64 9.33 23.32 -23.78
C LEU A 64 10.56 22.83 -24.57
N GLY A 65 10.75 21.51 -24.68
CA GLY A 65 11.81 20.90 -25.48
C GLY A 65 11.76 21.32 -26.95
N VAL A 66 10.59 21.19 -27.58
CA VAL A 66 10.36 21.58 -28.99
C VAL A 66 10.69 23.06 -29.20
N VAL A 67 10.19 23.94 -28.31
CA VAL A 67 10.43 25.39 -28.38
C VAL A 67 11.91 25.71 -28.21
N VAL A 68 12.59 25.14 -27.20
CA VAL A 68 14.02 25.38 -26.97
C VAL A 68 14.86 24.86 -28.14
N PHE A 69 14.56 23.68 -28.67
CA PHE A 69 15.30 23.11 -29.81
C PHE A 69 15.05 23.89 -31.12
N ALA A 70 13.83 24.38 -31.35
CA ALA A 70 13.55 25.26 -32.48
C ALA A 70 14.29 26.60 -32.35
N LEU A 71 14.25 27.24 -31.18
CA LEU A 71 14.94 28.52 -30.93
C LEU A 71 16.46 28.38 -31.05
N THR A 72 17.05 27.32 -30.48
CA THR A 72 18.50 27.08 -30.63
C THR A 72 18.90 26.91 -32.09
N SER A 73 18.08 26.21 -32.88
CA SER A 73 18.28 26.10 -34.34
C SER A 73 18.17 27.44 -35.07
N LEU A 74 17.18 28.27 -34.72
CA LEU A 74 16.97 29.61 -35.31
C LEU A 74 18.16 30.54 -35.04
N PHE A 75 18.73 30.49 -33.83
CA PHE A 75 19.89 31.29 -33.44
C PHE A 75 21.24 30.65 -33.83
N ARG A 76 21.24 29.58 -34.65
CA ARG A 76 22.43 28.81 -35.06
C ARG A 76 23.28 28.29 -33.88
N HIS A 77 22.66 28.15 -32.71
CA HIS A 77 23.25 27.49 -31.56
C HIS A 77 23.03 25.98 -31.67
N ARG A 78 24.01 25.23 -31.20
CA ARG A 78 23.98 23.77 -31.26
C ARG A 78 23.55 23.21 -29.91
N VAL A 79 22.63 22.25 -29.94
CA VAL A 79 22.28 21.44 -28.77
C VAL A 79 23.48 20.57 -28.46
N TRP A 80 24.07 20.75 -27.27
CA TRP A 80 25.31 20.07 -26.94
C TRP A 80 25.05 18.76 -26.20
N TRP A 81 25.81 17.74 -26.57
CA TRP A 81 25.76 16.39 -25.99
C TRP A 81 27.18 15.87 -25.74
N ASP A 82 27.55 15.65 -24.48
CA ASP A 82 28.93 15.29 -24.12
C ASP A 82 29.08 14.34 -22.92
N SER A 83 27.99 14.02 -22.23
CA SER A 83 28.07 13.29 -20.98
C SER A 83 27.84 11.81 -21.21
N ILE A 84 28.71 10.96 -20.68
CA ILE A 84 28.41 9.54 -20.61
C ILE A 84 27.12 9.26 -19.83
N HIS A 85 26.80 10.11 -18.84
CA HIS A 85 25.57 10.02 -18.07
C HIS A 85 24.36 10.39 -18.92
N GLY A 86 24.55 11.12 -20.02
CA GLY A 86 23.51 11.41 -21.00
C GLY A 86 23.14 10.19 -21.83
N PHE A 87 24.03 9.21 -22.02
CA PHE A 87 23.63 7.96 -22.66
C PHE A 87 22.74 7.11 -21.74
N SER A 88 22.83 7.26 -20.41
CA SER A 88 22.00 6.49 -19.47
C SER A 88 20.49 6.60 -19.72
N PRO A 89 19.86 7.79 -19.81
CA PRO A 89 18.43 7.90 -20.10
C PRO A 89 18.07 7.40 -21.52
N LEU A 90 18.96 7.55 -22.51
CA LEU A 90 18.75 7.00 -23.86
C LEU A 90 18.82 5.47 -23.89
N LEU A 91 19.75 4.87 -23.15
CA LEU A 91 19.92 3.43 -23.08
C LEU A 91 18.76 2.78 -22.33
N LEU A 92 18.30 3.40 -21.23
CA LEU A 92 17.08 2.94 -20.55
C LEU A 92 15.86 3.13 -21.44
N LEU A 93 15.71 4.27 -22.13
CA LEU A 93 14.66 4.45 -23.13
C LEU A 93 14.69 3.33 -24.19
N ALA A 94 15.87 2.99 -24.71
CA ALA A 94 16.02 1.89 -25.66
C ALA A 94 15.65 0.52 -25.06
N ALA A 95 15.98 0.28 -23.78
CA ALA A 95 15.60 -0.96 -23.10
C ALA A 95 14.08 -1.07 -22.94
N TYR A 96 13.37 0.01 -22.63
CA TYR A 96 11.90 0.03 -22.55
C TYR A 96 11.23 -0.16 -23.91
N TRP A 97 11.91 0.18 -25.01
CA TRP A 97 11.44 -0.16 -26.36
C TRP A 97 11.55 -1.65 -26.70
N VAL A 98 12.45 -2.41 -26.05
CA VAL A 98 12.66 -3.83 -26.36
C VAL A 98 11.39 -4.66 -26.19
N PRO A 99 10.71 -4.69 -25.01
CA PRO A 99 9.45 -5.41 -24.85
C PRO A 99 8.38 -5.03 -25.86
N VAL A 100 8.32 -3.74 -26.25
CA VAL A 100 7.34 -3.22 -27.21
C VAL A 100 7.59 -3.78 -28.61
N ILE A 101 8.84 -3.71 -29.09
CA ILE A 101 9.23 -4.15 -30.43
C ILE A 101 9.21 -5.69 -30.54
N THR A 102 9.47 -6.40 -29.46
CA THR A 102 9.41 -7.88 -29.41
C THR A 102 8.01 -8.42 -29.10
N PHE A 103 6.99 -7.55 -28.99
CA PHE A 103 5.62 -7.94 -28.65
C PHE A 103 5.51 -8.76 -27.34
N GLN A 104 6.32 -8.42 -26.34
CA GLN A 104 6.33 -9.06 -25.01
C GLN A 104 5.63 -8.21 -23.95
N TRP A 105 5.05 -7.07 -24.35
CA TRP A 105 4.31 -6.21 -23.44
C TRP A 105 3.01 -6.87 -22.99
N VAL A 106 2.62 -6.63 -21.74
CA VAL A 106 1.35 -7.15 -21.18
C VAL A 106 0.22 -6.12 -21.33
N VAL A 107 0.54 -4.85 -21.11
CA VAL A 107 -0.36 -3.71 -21.33
C VAL A 107 0.35 -2.68 -22.20
N LEU A 108 -0.08 -2.55 -23.46
CA LEU A 108 0.63 -1.72 -24.45
C LEU A 108 0.64 -0.24 -24.06
N TRP A 109 -0.50 0.27 -23.58
CA TRP A 109 -0.63 1.68 -23.21
C TRP A 109 0.31 2.07 -22.08
N GLU A 110 0.44 1.25 -21.04
CA GLU A 110 1.37 1.49 -19.93
C GLU A 110 2.83 1.42 -20.39
N ALA A 111 3.15 0.46 -21.27
CA ALA A 111 4.48 0.35 -21.85
C ALA A 111 4.87 1.59 -22.67
N LEU A 112 3.97 2.10 -23.52
CA LEU A 112 4.18 3.33 -24.30
C LEU A 112 4.23 4.58 -23.40
N THR A 113 3.46 4.60 -22.33
CA THR A 113 3.45 5.69 -21.35
C THR A 113 4.76 5.77 -20.57
N MET A 114 5.34 4.62 -20.19
CA MET A 114 6.68 4.59 -19.60
C MET A 114 7.75 5.07 -20.60
N ILE A 115 7.65 4.68 -21.87
CA ILE A 115 8.51 5.21 -22.94
C ILE A 115 8.38 6.74 -23.04
N LEU A 116 7.16 7.29 -23.01
CA LEU A 116 6.91 8.73 -22.98
C LEU A 116 7.65 9.40 -21.82
N TYR A 117 7.56 8.84 -20.61
CA TYR A 117 8.26 9.41 -19.43
C TYR A 117 9.78 9.40 -19.61
N TYR A 118 10.36 8.35 -20.19
CA TYR A 118 11.79 8.33 -20.52
C TYR A 118 12.16 9.31 -21.65
N VAL A 119 11.30 9.54 -22.65
CA VAL A 119 11.50 10.60 -23.64
C VAL A 119 11.54 11.97 -22.95
N VAL A 120 10.61 12.23 -22.03
CA VAL A 120 10.59 13.47 -21.24
C VAL A 120 11.85 13.60 -20.39
N ALA A 121 12.30 12.51 -19.75
CA ALA A 121 13.55 12.49 -18.99
C ALA A 121 14.77 12.83 -19.87
N VAL A 122 14.85 12.30 -21.09
CA VAL A 122 15.90 12.66 -22.07
C VAL A 122 15.83 14.14 -22.42
N VAL A 123 14.65 14.69 -22.71
CA VAL A 123 14.46 16.11 -23.01
C VAL A 123 14.92 16.97 -21.84
N VAL A 124 14.42 16.70 -20.63
CA VAL A 124 14.79 17.43 -19.40
C VAL A 124 16.30 17.33 -19.14
N PHE A 125 16.88 16.15 -19.30
CA PHE A 125 18.32 15.93 -19.14
C PHE A 125 19.11 16.83 -20.10
N ILE A 126 18.74 16.88 -21.39
CA ILE A 126 19.40 17.72 -22.39
C ILE A 126 19.25 19.21 -22.04
N LEU A 127 18.05 19.64 -21.66
CA LEU A 127 17.79 21.04 -21.30
C LEU A 127 18.66 21.47 -20.11
N VAL A 128 18.67 20.70 -19.03
CA VAL A 128 19.49 20.98 -17.84
C VAL A 128 20.98 20.88 -18.16
N ARG A 129 21.40 19.93 -18.99
CA ARG A 129 22.80 19.77 -19.39
C ARG A 129 23.33 20.98 -20.14
N ASN A 130 22.52 21.56 -21.03
CA ASN A 130 22.89 22.77 -21.75
C ASN A 130 23.03 23.98 -20.81
N LEU A 131 22.22 24.04 -19.73
CA LEU A 131 22.32 25.08 -18.69
C LEU A 131 23.55 24.90 -17.78
N ASN A 132 23.95 23.66 -17.50
CA ASN A 132 25.10 23.31 -16.64
C ASN A 132 26.45 23.86 -17.16
N ARG A 133 26.52 24.30 -18.43
CA ARG A 133 27.73 24.93 -18.99
C ARG A 133 28.08 26.26 -18.32
N ASN A 134 27.13 26.88 -17.63
CA ASN A 134 27.34 28.12 -16.90
C ASN A 134 27.07 27.89 -15.40
N ASN A 135 28.10 28.10 -14.57
CA ASN A 135 28.00 27.94 -13.12
C ASN A 135 26.87 28.77 -12.51
N ARG A 136 26.56 29.95 -13.08
CA ARG A 136 25.44 30.79 -12.63
C ARG A 136 24.10 30.09 -12.75
N TYR A 137 23.83 29.42 -13.87
CA TYR A 137 22.56 28.72 -14.10
C TYR A 137 22.48 27.42 -13.30
N THR A 138 23.63 26.76 -13.08
CA THR A 138 23.74 25.62 -12.17
C THR A 138 23.36 26.00 -10.74
N GLU A 139 23.97 27.07 -10.20
CA GLU A 139 23.62 27.59 -8.87
C GLU A 139 22.14 28.01 -8.80
N MET A 140 21.63 28.65 -9.86
CA MET A 140 20.22 29.06 -9.92
C MET A 140 19.25 27.87 -9.90
N LEU A 141 19.51 26.81 -10.68
CA LEU A 141 18.68 25.60 -10.70
C LEU A 141 18.70 24.89 -9.34
N LEU A 142 19.88 24.73 -8.73
CA LEU A 142 19.99 24.12 -7.40
C LEU A 142 19.26 24.95 -6.34
N ASN A 143 19.35 26.29 -6.40
CA ASN A 143 18.58 27.16 -5.51
C ASN A 143 17.08 27.02 -5.71
N LEU A 144 16.60 26.92 -6.95
CA LEU A 144 15.18 26.69 -7.25
C LEU A 144 14.70 25.32 -6.74
N MET A 145 15.54 24.29 -6.84
CA MET A 145 15.26 22.97 -6.24
C MET A 145 15.16 23.04 -4.70
N LEU A 146 16.03 23.82 -4.04
CA LEU A 146 15.94 24.06 -2.61
C LEU A 146 14.66 24.82 -2.24
N VAL A 147 14.27 25.83 -3.01
CA VAL A 147 13.01 26.57 -2.83
C VAL A 147 11.81 25.62 -2.97
N ALA A 148 11.79 24.78 -4.00
CA ALA A 148 10.75 23.75 -4.17
C ALA A 148 10.69 22.83 -2.94
N GLY A 149 11.84 22.39 -2.42
CA GLY A 149 11.89 21.63 -1.17
C GLY A 149 11.33 22.35 0.04
N ILE A 150 11.62 23.65 0.19
CA ILE A 150 11.10 24.46 1.30
C ILE A 150 9.57 24.57 1.20
N ILE A 151 9.04 24.80 -0.01
CA ILE A 151 7.59 24.86 -0.26
C ILE A 151 6.94 23.54 0.15
N VAL A 152 7.49 22.41 -0.31
CA VAL A 152 6.98 21.07 0.00
C VAL A 152 7.01 20.78 1.50
N ALA A 153 8.14 21.03 2.16
CA ALA A 153 8.26 20.89 3.60
C ALA A 153 7.25 21.77 4.34
N THR A 154 7.06 23.01 3.88
CA THR A 154 6.06 23.94 4.44
C THR A 154 4.64 23.39 4.29
N THR A 155 4.28 22.75 3.17
CA THR A 155 2.95 22.10 3.04
C THR A 155 2.72 21.03 4.10
N ALA A 156 3.74 20.21 4.41
CA ALA A 156 3.65 19.21 5.48
C ALA A 156 3.44 19.86 6.85
N LEU A 157 4.13 20.99 7.10
CA LEU A 157 3.97 21.76 8.33
C LEU A 157 2.60 22.45 8.42
N MET A 158 2.02 22.90 7.31
CA MET A 158 0.66 23.46 7.29
C MET A 158 -0.38 22.42 7.69
N GLY A 159 -0.24 21.18 7.21
CA GLY A 159 -1.08 20.06 7.66
C GLY A 159 -0.88 19.74 9.13
N ALA A 160 0.37 19.67 9.59
CA ALA A 160 0.68 19.43 11.01
C ALA A 160 0.20 20.57 11.94
N ALA A 161 0.15 21.79 11.42
CA ALA A 161 -0.40 22.96 12.09
C ALA A 161 -1.93 23.06 11.98
N GLN A 162 -2.60 22.15 11.27
CA GLN A 162 -4.03 22.20 10.99
C GLN A 162 -4.48 23.54 10.34
N LEU A 163 -3.56 24.22 9.64
CA LEU A 163 -3.85 25.50 8.95
C LEU A 163 -4.33 25.27 7.52
N TRP A 164 -4.21 24.05 7.01
CA TRP A 164 -4.69 23.67 5.69
C TRP A 164 -5.32 22.29 5.76
N ASP A 165 -6.64 22.26 5.64
CA ASP A 165 -7.41 21.04 5.50
C ASP A 165 -7.26 20.50 4.08
N TYR A 166 -6.16 19.75 3.88
CA TYR A 166 -5.88 19.01 2.65
C TYR A 166 -5.62 17.56 3.04
N PRO A 167 -6.25 16.59 2.35
CA PRO A 167 -6.15 15.18 2.74
C PRO A 167 -4.72 14.69 2.82
N ASP A 168 -4.42 13.88 3.84
CA ASP A 168 -3.17 13.13 3.96
C ASP A 168 -1.88 13.97 3.95
N LEU A 169 -1.92 15.27 4.29
CA LEU A 169 -0.69 16.03 4.55
C LEU A 169 0.08 15.50 5.78
N VAL A 170 -0.65 14.90 6.72
CA VAL A 170 -0.15 14.15 7.86
C VAL A 170 -0.85 12.80 7.89
N MET A 171 -0.10 11.71 7.87
CA MET A 171 -0.63 10.35 7.86
C MET A 171 -0.17 9.61 9.11
N SER A 172 -1.10 9.19 9.97
CA SER A 172 -0.79 8.48 11.22
C SER A 172 0.30 9.17 12.05
N ASN A 173 0.14 10.49 12.29
CA ASN A 173 1.11 11.37 12.96
C ASN A 173 2.49 11.51 12.27
N ARG A 174 2.58 11.21 10.97
CA ARG A 174 3.80 11.37 10.16
C ARG A 174 3.62 12.49 9.17
N LEU A 175 4.65 13.31 8.99
CA LEU A 175 4.67 14.28 7.90
C LEU A 175 4.72 13.55 6.54
N ALA A 176 3.69 13.76 5.73
CA ALA A 176 3.58 13.24 4.37
C ALA A 176 3.70 14.36 3.33
N GLY A 177 3.26 15.58 3.69
CA GLY A 177 3.25 16.75 2.81
C GLY A 177 2.39 16.53 1.57
N ILE A 178 2.54 17.41 0.58
CA ILE A 178 1.73 17.35 -0.64
C ILE A 178 1.92 16.06 -1.45
N PHE A 179 2.98 15.28 -1.21
CA PHE A 179 3.17 13.95 -1.80
C PHE A 179 2.16 12.92 -1.29
N GLN A 180 1.51 13.18 -0.14
CA GLN A 180 0.61 12.24 0.56
C GLN A 180 1.30 10.90 0.83
N TYR A 181 2.63 10.91 0.96
CA TYR A 181 3.42 9.72 1.19
C TYR A 181 4.73 10.05 1.94
N PRO A 182 4.82 9.74 3.25
CA PRO A 182 5.95 10.13 4.09
C PRO A 182 7.32 9.65 3.58
N ASN A 183 7.39 8.49 2.93
CA ASN A 183 8.66 7.93 2.47
C ASN A 183 9.23 8.71 1.28
N THR A 184 8.39 9.18 0.36
CA THR A 184 8.85 10.04 -0.75
C THR A 184 9.23 11.43 -0.25
N LEU A 185 8.49 12.00 0.72
CA LEU A 185 8.92 13.23 1.39
C LEU A 185 10.29 13.07 2.05
N ALA A 186 10.52 11.96 2.77
CA ALA A 186 11.80 11.67 3.42
C ALA A 186 12.96 11.58 2.41
N ALA A 187 12.75 10.86 1.31
CA ALA A 187 13.74 10.75 0.23
C ALA A 187 14.12 12.11 -0.36
N TRP A 188 13.12 12.98 -0.55
CA TRP A 188 13.30 14.33 -1.08
C TRP A 188 14.07 15.23 -0.12
N MET A 189 13.67 15.27 1.16
CA MET A 189 14.33 16.05 2.21
C MET A 189 15.78 15.61 2.41
N MET A 190 16.04 14.29 2.44
CA MET A 190 17.40 13.74 2.54
C MET A 190 18.26 14.13 1.32
N THR A 191 17.71 14.05 0.11
CA THR A 191 18.46 14.40 -1.10
C THR A 191 18.82 15.89 -1.11
N LEU A 192 17.86 16.76 -0.82
CA LEU A 192 18.07 18.21 -0.75
C LEU A 192 18.99 18.61 0.41
N TYR A 193 19.01 17.85 1.50
CA TYR A 193 19.97 18.06 2.59
C TYR A 193 21.41 17.99 2.07
N PHE A 194 21.76 16.97 1.28
CA PHE A 194 23.10 16.85 0.71
C PHE A 194 23.39 17.90 -0.37
N VAL A 195 22.40 18.27 -1.19
CA VAL A 195 22.51 19.40 -2.14
C VAL A 195 22.82 20.71 -1.39
N SER A 196 22.07 21.01 -0.34
CA SER A 196 22.23 22.23 0.47
C SER A 196 23.60 22.29 1.15
N ASN A 197 24.07 21.16 1.71
CA ASN A 197 25.40 21.07 2.28
C ASN A 197 26.52 21.24 1.22
N GLY A 198 26.32 20.74 0.00
CA GLY A 198 27.24 21.00 -1.11
C GLY A 198 27.38 22.49 -1.44
N LEU A 199 26.24 23.19 -1.54
CA LEU A 199 26.21 24.65 -1.76
C LEU A 199 26.81 25.43 -0.58
N MET A 200 26.57 25.00 0.66
CA MET A 200 27.20 25.57 1.86
C MET A 200 28.73 25.45 1.81
N LEU A 201 29.27 24.29 1.42
CA LEU A 201 30.71 24.06 1.37
C LEU A 201 31.37 24.85 0.23
N GLU A 202 30.70 24.98 -0.91
CA GLU A 202 31.20 25.70 -2.10
C GLU A 202 31.13 27.22 -1.95
N ALA A 203 30.14 27.75 -1.22
CA ALA A 203 29.92 29.19 -1.14
C ALA A 203 31.11 29.94 -0.53
N SER A 204 31.52 31.04 -1.17
CA SER A 204 32.59 31.90 -0.64
C SER A 204 32.10 32.86 0.44
N GLN A 205 30.85 33.31 0.34
CA GLN A 205 30.27 34.32 1.22
C GLN A 205 29.69 33.66 2.49
N LYS A 206 30.06 34.17 3.67
CA LYS A 206 29.64 33.57 4.97
C LYS A 206 28.12 33.54 5.15
N TRP A 207 27.40 34.59 4.72
CA TRP A 207 25.94 34.61 4.83
C TRP A 207 25.29 33.56 3.94
N LYS A 208 25.83 33.28 2.73
CA LYS A 208 25.36 32.18 1.87
C LYS A 208 25.57 30.83 2.55
N LYS A 209 26.72 30.62 3.23
CA LYS A 209 26.95 29.40 4.02
C LYS A 209 25.91 29.21 5.11
N VAL A 210 25.61 30.28 5.86
CA VAL A 210 24.57 30.24 6.91
C VAL A 210 23.20 29.94 6.29
N ALA A 211 22.83 30.61 5.19
CA ALA A 211 21.56 30.37 4.50
C ALA A 211 21.41 28.92 4.02
N TYR A 212 22.40 28.39 3.29
CA TYR A 212 22.37 27.00 2.83
C TYR A 212 22.41 25.99 3.99
N GLY A 213 23.19 26.26 5.02
CA GLY A 213 23.19 25.44 6.23
C GLY A 213 21.81 25.41 6.89
N SER A 214 21.18 26.58 7.09
CA SER A 214 19.85 26.69 7.70
C SER A 214 18.76 26.01 6.86
N ILE A 215 18.83 26.12 5.52
CA ILE A 215 17.94 25.36 4.63
C ILE A 215 18.17 23.85 4.82
N GLY A 216 19.42 23.40 4.89
CA GLY A 216 19.75 22.00 5.17
C GLY A 216 19.18 21.54 6.52
N PHE A 217 19.34 22.33 7.59
CA PHE A 217 18.76 22.04 8.90
C PHE A 217 17.23 21.95 8.84
N PHE A 218 16.56 22.85 8.11
CA PHE A 218 15.12 22.80 7.92
C PHE A 218 14.67 21.50 7.23
N MET A 219 15.39 21.06 6.18
CA MET A 219 15.12 19.75 5.54
C MET A 219 15.32 18.60 6.51
N LEU A 220 16.39 18.63 7.33
CA LEU A 220 16.67 17.61 8.35
C LEU A 220 15.57 17.55 9.41
N PHE A 221 15.06 18.71 9.85
CA PHE A 221 14.00 18.79 10.84
C PHE A 221 12.72 18.10 10.32
N VAL A 222 12.26 18.48 9.13
CA VAL A 222 11.07 17.89 8.50
C VAL A 222 11.29 16.40 8.22
N PHE A 223 12.48 16.02 7.75
CA PHE A 223 12.88 14.64 7.52
C PHE A 223 12.67 13.74 8.76
N VAL A 224 13.03 14.21 9.96
CA VAL A 224 12.84 13.42 11.19
C VAL A 224 11.36 13.07 11.37
N PHE A 225 10.46 14.04 11.28
CA PHE A 225 9.03 13.82 11.48
C PHE A 225 8.30 13.11 10.33
N THR A 226 9.00 12.73 9.25
CA THR A 226 8.43 11.77 8.26
C THR A 226 8.33 10.35 8.81
N TYR A 227 9.09 10.04 9.87
CA TYR A 227 9.17 8.72 10.49
C TYR A 227 9.43 7.58 9.50
N SER A 228 10.15 7.87 8.40
CA SER A 228 10.50 6.87 7.39
C SER A 228 11.67 6.00 7.89
N ARG A 229 11.38 4.76 8.30
CA ARG A 229 12.38 3.80 8.82
C ARG A 229 13.53 3.55 7.86
N ALA A 230 13.22 3.29 6.58
CA ALA A 230 14.22 3.07 5.54
C ALA A 230 15.15 4.29 5.42
N ALA A 231 14.59 5.49 5.44
CA ALA A 231 15.37 6.72 5.38
C ALA A 231 16.18 6.97 6.67
N TRP A 232 15.64 6.66 7.84
CA TRP A 232 16.34 6.77 9.13
C TRP A 232 17.51 5.79 9.26
N LEU A 233 17.42 4.61 8.65
CA LEU A 233 18.54 3.68 8.57
C LEU A 233 19.59 4.15 7.56
N LEU A 234 19.15 4.61 6.39
CA LEU A 234 20.04 5.00 5.29
C LEU A 234 20.76 6.33 5.55
N PHE A 235 20.09 7.31 6.16
CA PHE A 235 20.62 8.66 6.34
C PHE A 235 21.92 8.69 7.16
N PRO A 236 22.05 8.06 8.35
CA PRO A 236 23.30 8.03 9.11
C PRO A 236 24.44 7.37 8.34
N LEU A 237 24.16 6.28 7.60
CA LEU A 237 25.15 5.58 6.78
C LEU A 237 25.68 6.49 5.66
N ILE A 238 24.80 7.20 4.95
CA ILE A 238 25.17 8.13 3.89
C ILE A 238 25.85 9.38 4.46
N ALA A 239 25.36 9.94 5.57
CA ALA A 239 25.97 11.09 6.23
C ALA A 239 27.39 10.78 6.73
N LEU A 240 27.60 9.58 7.30
CA LEU A 240 28.92 9.09 7.69
C LEU A 240 29.83 8.89 6.46
N PHE A 241 29.31 8.26 5.40
CA PHE A 241 30.05 8.11 4.16
C PHE A 241 30.45 9.46 3.55
N PHE A 242 29.52 10.41 3.49
CA PHE A 242 29.76 11.78 3.03
C PHE A 242 30.85 12.47 3.86
N LEU A 243 30.81 12.31 5.19
CA LEU A 243 31.85 12.83 6.07
C LEU A 243 33.23 12.21 5.75
N ILE A 244 33.30 10.90 5.57
CA ILE A 244 34.55 10.17 5.29
C ILE A 244 35.17 10.65 3.98
N ILE A 245 34.37 10.82 2.92
CA ILE A 245 34.90 11.22 1.61
C ILE A 245 35.26 12.72 1.54
N LEU A 246 34.80 13.57 2.45
CA LEU A 246 35.19 14.98 2.42
C LEU A 246 36.68 15.19 2.76
N PRO A 247 37.37 16.14 2.11
CA PRO A 247 38.77 16.41 2.36
C PRO A 247 38.98 17.25 3.63
N GLY A 248 39.96 16.84 4.46
CA GLY A 248 40.59 17.62 5.54
C GLY A 248 39.69 18.62 6.27
N LYS A 249 39.81 19.91 5.92
CA LYS A 249 39.09 21.01 6.58
C LYS A 249 37.57 20.95 6.42
N ASN A 250 37.08 20.48 5.27
CA ASN A 250 35.65 20.41 5.00
C ASN A 250 35.00 19.24 5.75
N ARG A 251 35.76 18.16 5.98
CA ARG A 251 35.34 17.07 6.87
C ARG A 251 35.11 17.58 8.29
N ILE A 252 36.06 18.34 8.85
CA ILE A 252 35.93 18.90 10.20
C ILE A 252 34.76 19.89 10.25
N MET A 253 34.63 20.78 9.26
CA MET A 253 33.50 21.69 9.17
C MET A 253 32.18 20.94 9.18
N MET A 254 32.00 19.92 8.34
CA MET A 254 30.77 19.14 8.29
C MET A 254 30.48 18.37 9.58
N LEU A 255 31.50 17.78 10.21
CA LEU A 255 31.32 17.11 11.50
C LEU A 255 30.81 18.08 12.57
N LEU A 256 31.40 19.28 12.64
CA LEU A 256 30.94 20.31 13.56
C LEU A 256 29.54 20.79 13.20
N THR A 257 29.22 20.95 11.91
CA THR A 257 27.85 21.25 11.44
C THR A 257 26.84 20.19 11.90
N TYR A 258 27.17 18.89 11.82
CA TYR A 258 26.33 17.81 12.32
C TYR A 258 26.13 17.89 13.83
N ILE A 259 27.20 18.12 14.59
CA ILE A 259 27.13 18.26 16.05
C ILE A 259 26.24 19.45 16.45
N ILE A 260 26.45 20.63 15.87
CA ILE A 260 25.66 21.82 16.21
C ILE A 260 24.22 21.74 15.69
N SER A 261 23.92 20.87 14.72
CA SER A 261 22.55 20.60 14.28
C SER A 261 21.76 19.75 15.29
N GLY A 262 22.45 18.88 16.05
CA GLY A 262 21.80 18.02 17.03
C GLY A 262 21.12 18.78 18.16
N VAL A 263 21.75 19.84 18.69
CA VAL A 263 21.21 20.57 19.86
C VAL A 263 19.88 21.28 19.57
N PRO A 264 19.76 22.15 18.53
CA PRO A 264 18.46 22.78 18.21
C PRO A 264 17.40 21.77 17.79
N LEU A 265 17.79 20.68 17.13
CA LEU A 265 16.87 19.61 16.76
C LEU A 265 16.29 18.94 18.00
N LEU A 266 17.14 18.41 18.89
CA LEU A 266 16.73 17.73 20.13
C LEU A 266 15.85 18.62 21.02
N VAL A 267 16.22 19.89 21.18
CA VAL A 267 15.45 20.85 22.00
C VAL A 267 14.06 21.11 21.41
N ALA A 268 13.92 21.08 20.09
CA ALA A 268 12.66 21.37 19.41
C ALA A 268 11.79 20.12 19.15
N LEU A 269 12.30 18.89 19.34
CA LEU A 269 11.52 17.66 19.09
C LEU A 269 10.24 17.58 19.91
N MET A 270 10.34 17.66 21.24
CA MET A 270 9.18 17.53 22.13
C MET A 270 8.21 18.72 22.02
N PRO A 271 8.66 20.00 21.98
CA PRO A 271 7.78 21.12 21.72
C PRO A 271 7.02 20.98 20.40
N PHE A 272 7.69 20.54 19.33
CA PHE A 272 7.05 20.33 18.03
C PHE A 272 6.01 19.21 18.11
N TYR A 273 6.35 18.07 18.71
CA TYR A 273 5.42 16.96 18.91
C TYR A 273 4.16 17.42 19.64
N ARG A 274 4.31 18.07 20.80
CA ARG A 274 3.19 18.60 21.59
C ARG A 274 2.35 19.61 20.79
N ALA A 275 2.98 20.47 19.99
CA ALA A 275 2.27 21.40 19.12
C ALA A 275 1.53 20.73 17.95
N THR A 276 1.83 19.48 17.62
CA THR A 276 1.16 18.74 16.53
C THR A 276 0.18 17.68 17.01
N THR A 277 0.29 17.21 18.26
CA THR A 277 -0.54 16.10 18.79
C THR A 277 -1.18 16.37 20.15
N GLY A 278 -0.83 17.46 20.84
CA GLY A 278 -1.35 17.80 22.17
C GLY A 278 -2.75 18.41 22.19
N SER A 279 -3.30 18.69 23.39
CA SER A 279 -4.62 19.31 23.60
C SER A 279 -4.79 20.64 22.84
N GLU A 280 -3.75 21.46 22.79
CA GLU A 280 -3.68 22.71 21.99
C GLU A 280 -2.98 22.52 20.63
N ALA A 281 -3.07 21.33 20.03
CA ALA A 281 -2.41 21.04 18.75
C ALA A 281 -2.86 21.99 17.63
N GLY A 282 -1.93 22.31 16.75
CA GLY A 282 -2.15 23.18 15.59
C GLY A 282 -1.73 24.63 15.81
N GLY A 283 -2.08 25.47 14.83
CA GLY A 283 -1.81 26.90 14.85
C GLY A 283 -0.37 27.30 14.52
N PHE A 284 -0.07 28.58 14.72
CA PHE A 284 1.22 29.18 14.35
C PHE A 284 2.41 28.75 15.23
N SER A 285 2.15 28.08 16.36
CA SER A 285 3.18 27.56 17.28
C SER A 285 4.11 26.56 16.58
N VAL A 286 3.57 25.70 15.71
CA VAL A 286 4.31 24.74 14.87
C VAL A 286 5.40 25.44 14.05
N PHE A 287 5.04 26.55 13.38
CA PHE A 287 5.98 27.34 12.60
C PHE A 287 6.98 28.09 13.48
N ALA A 288 6.51 28.67 14.59
CA ALA A 288 7.36 29.40 15.52
C ALA A 288 8.49 28.52 16.08
N ILE A 289 8.18 27.27 16.43
CA ILE A 289 9.16 26.29 16.95
C ILE A 289 10.22 25.98 15.90
N ILE A 290 9.82 25.67 14.66
CA ILE A 290 10.78 25.33 13.59
C ILE A 290 11.62 26.53 13.19
N LEU A 291 11.01 27.71 13.07
CA LEU A 291 11.72 28.95 12.76
C LEU A 291 12.73 29.29 13.86
N ALA A 292 12.35 29.13 15.14
CA ALA A 292 13.25 29.32 16.27
C ALA A 292 14.41 28.30 16.25
N ALA A 293 14.15 27.02 16.00
CA ALA A 293 15.18 25.99 15.90
C ALA A 293 16.14 26.27 14.72
N THR A 294 15.60 26.66 13.57
CA THR A 294 16.38 26.98 12.36
C THR A 294 17.22 28.25 12.53
N ALA A 295 16.67 29.26 13.20
CA ALA A 295 17.39 30.48 13.55
C ALA A 295 18.50 30.21 14.58
N ALA A 296 18.22 29.43 15.62
CA ALA A 296 19.21 29.00 16.61
C ALA A 296 20.36 28.24 15.95
N PHE A 297 20.06 27.28 15.07
CA PHE A 297 21.07 26.60 14.26
C PHE A 297 21.87 27.59 13.39
N GLY A 298 21.21 28.52 12.70
CA GLY A 298 21.86 29.53 11.87
C GLY A 298 22.84 30.42 12.67
N LEU A 299 22.48 30.79 13.89
CA LEU A 299 23.34 31.54 14.82
C LEU A 299 24.54 30.71 15.26
N LEU A 300 24.34 29.44 15.64
CA LEU A 300 25.42 28.51 15.98
C LEU A 300 26.38 28.31 14.80
N LEU A 301 25.84 28.15 13.59
CA LEU A 301 26.63 28.01 12.37
C LEU A 301 27.40 29.30 12.05
N ALA A 302 26.79 30.47 12.21
CA ALA A 302 27.48 31.75 12.04
C ALA A 302 28.62 31.91 13.06
N GLY A 303 28.41 31.50 14.31
CA GLY A 303 29.44 31.43 15.35
C GLY A 303 30.58 30.48 14.98
N LEU A 304 30.24 29.26 14.55
CA LEU A 304 31.19 28.26 14.07
C LEU A 304 32.02 28.79 12.90
N LEU A 305 31.40 29.44 11.92
CA LEU A 305 32.09 30.04 10.77
C LEU A 305 33.03 31.19 11.17
N ARG A 306 32.70 31.96 12.22
CA ARG A 306 33.60 32.99 12.79
C ARG A 306 34.82 32.34 13.46
N LEU A 307 34.60 31.25 14.21
CA LEU A 307 35.67 30.50 14.88
C LEU A 307 36.55 29.72 13.89
N SER A 308 35.96 29.21 12.81
CA SER A 308 36.62 28.35 11.84
C SER A 308 37.82 29.01 11.16
N ASN A 309 37.76 30.32 10.89
CA ASN A 309 38.89 31.08 10.35
C ASN A 309 40.11 31.05 11.29
N ARG A 310 39.90 31.05 12.61
CA ARG A 310 40.98 30.92 13.62
C ARG A 310 41.43 29.47 13.80
N MET A 311 40.51 28.51 13.65
CA MET A 311 40.81 27.08 13.67
C MET A 311 41.58 26.61 12.44
N GLU A 312 41.39 27.22 11.28
CA GLU A 312 42.01 26.81 10.02
C GLU A 312 43.53 27.05 10.03
N ASP A 313 43.97 28.23 10.48
CA ASP A 313 45.39 28.55 10.70
C ASP A 313 46.04 27.61 11.74
N PHE A 314 45.27 27.27 12.78
CA PHE A 314 45.69 26.39 13.86
C PHE A 314 45.79 24.90 13.46
N LEU A 315 44.85 24.41 12.65
CA LEU A 315 44.79 23.02 12.17
C LEU A 315 45.80 22.75 11.05
N GLN A 316 46.19 23.76 10.26
CA GLN A 316 47.23 23.62 9.22
C GLN A 316 48.66 23.76 9.76
N SER A 317 48.84 24.39 10.93
CA SER A 317 50.14 24.47 11.62
C SER A 317 50.71 23.08 11.97
N GLN A 318 51.96 22.81 11.57
CA GLN A 318 52.74 21.61 11.96
C GLN A 318 53.19 21.66 13.43
N GLN A 319 53.07 22.81 14.09
CA GLN A 319 53.62 23.07 15.42
C GLN A 319 52.73 22.58 16.58
N HIS A 320 51.44 22.27 16.32
CA HIS A 320 50.42 22.05 17.37
C HIS A 320 49.86 20.62 17.41
N THR A 321 50.69 19.59 17.20
CA THR A 321 50.28 18.17 17.18
C THR A 321 49.55 17.71 18.45
N HIS A 322 49.95 18.21 19.62
CA HIS A 322 49.29 17.92 20.90
C HIS A 322 47.91 18.57 21.01
N LEU A 323 47.76 19.81 20.55
CA LEU A 323 46.51 20.55 20.61
C LEU A 323 45.45 20.02 19.62
N LYS A 324 45.88 19.44 18.49
CA LYS A 324 45.01 18.67 17.58
C LYS A 324 44.45 17.42 18.25
N LYS A 325 45.26 16.68 19.01
CA LYS A 325 44.79 15.54 19.81
C LYS A 325 43.76 15.98 20.85
N VAL A 326 44.00 17.12 21.52
CA VAL A 326 43.02 17.71 22.46
C VAL A 326 41.70 18.06 21.77
N LEU A 327 41.73 18.63 20.55
CA LEU A 327 40.51 18.92 19.79
C LEU A 327 39.75 17.64 19.40
N PHE A 328 40.44 16.59 18.94
CA PHE A 328 39.81 15.30 18.64
C PHE A 328 39.23 14.63 19.90
N ILE A 329 39.93 14.75 21.03
CA ILE A 329 39.44 14.27 22.35
C ILE A 329 38.20 15.08 22.76
N ALA A 330 38.21 16.41 22.63
CA ALA A 330 37.07 17.26 22.94
C ALA A 330 35.86 16.94 22.04
N MET A 331 36.10 16.67 20.76
CA MET A 331 35.04 16.27 19.82
C MET A 331 34.50 14.88 20.14
N GLY A 332 35.37 13.94 20.52
CA GLY A 332 34.97 12.64 21.06
C GLY A 332 34.16 12.77 22.36
N ALA A 333 34.54 13.69 23.24
CA ALA A 333 33.81 13.99 24.47
C ALA A 333 32.43 14.63 24.20
N VAL A 334 32.30 15.45 23.15
CA VAL A 334 30.99 16.01 22.73
C VAL A 334 30.10 14.91 22.15
N LEU A 335 30.64 14.00 21.32
CA LEU A 335 29.88 12.86 20.82
C LEU A 335 29.47 11.90 21.95
N LEU A 336 30.36 11.65 22.90
CA LEU A 336 30.06 10.88 24.10
C LEU A 336 29.00 11.58 24.95
N GLY A 337 29.10 12.90 25.13
CA GLY A 337 28.10 13.72 25.82
C GLY A 337 26.74 13.66 25.13
N ALA A 338 26.69 13.71 23.80
CA ALA A 338 25.47 13.54 23.03
C ALA A 338 24.87 12.13 23.18
N ALA A 339 25.71 11.09 23.19
CA ALA A 339 25.28 9.71 23.44
C ALA A 339 24.74 9.54 24.88
N VAL A 340 25.39 10.14 25.87
CA VAL A 340 24.91 10.17 27.27
C VAL A 340 23.59 10.93 27.35
N LEU A 341 23.45 12.09 26.70
CA LEU A 341 22.20 12.84 26.66
C LEU A 341 21.07 12.03 26.00
N LEU A 342 21.36 11.27 24.94
CA LEU A 342 20.40 10.37 24.33
C LEU A 342 20.02 9.22 25.27
N MET A 343 20.98 8.61 25.96
CA MET A 343 20.70 7.58 26.97
C MET A 343 19.83 8.13 28.12
N VAL A 344 20.13 9.33 28.61
CA VAL A 344 19.32 10.01 29.62
C VAL A 344 17.92 10.32 29.07
N ALA A 345 17.81 10.77 27.82
CA ALA A 345 16.51 11.01 27.18
C ALA A 345 15.67 9.73 27.03
N LEU A 346 16.32 8.58 26.81
CA LEU A 346 15.70 7.25 26.75
C LEU A 346 15.36 6.66 28.13
N GLN A 347 15.73 7.33 29.22
CA GLN A 347 15.38 6.93 30.58
C GLN A 347 14.46 7.93 31.29
N ALA A 348 14.36 9.16 30.78
CA ALA A 348 13.55 10.22 31.36
C ALA A 348 12.08 10.08 30.94
N THR A 349 11.30 9.35 31.74
CA THR A 349 9.85 9.23 31.58
C THR A 349 9.08 10.17 32.54
N GLU A 350 7.87 10.51 32.17
CA GLU A 350 6.86 11.23 32.95
C GLU A 350 5.54 10.43 32.97
N PRO A 351 4.62 10.71 33.91
CA PRO A 351 3.31 10.07 33.93
C PRO A 351 2.58 10.22 32.59
N LEU A 352 1.90 9.16 32.14
CA LEU A 352 1.09 9.18 30.93
C LEU A 352 -0.28 9.76 31.27
N VAL A 353 -0.58 10.92 30.70
CA VAL A 353 -1.87 11.60 30.86
C VAL A 353 -2.68 11.44 29.58
N PHE A 354 -3.85 10.82 29.69
CA PHE A 354 -4.90 10.89 28.68
C PHE A 354 -6.05 11.71 29.23
N ASP A 355 -6.44 12.73 28.47
CA ASP A 355 -7.44 13.69 28.91
C ASP A 355 -8.40 14.01 27.75
N ASN A 356 -9.68 13.68 27.95
CA ASN A 356 -10.82 14.02 27.10
C ASN A 356 -11.86 14.85 27.87
N MET A 357 -11.46 15.53 28.94
CA MET A 357 -12.32 16.45 29.67
C MET A 357 -12.61 17.69 28.82
N ASP A 358 -13.88 18.12 28.82
CA ASP A 358 -14.33 19.38 28.21
C ASP A 358 -14.02 19.54 26.70
N LEU A 359 -13.88 18.42 25.96
CA LEU A 359 -13.71 18.41 24.49
C LEU A 359 -15.06 18.23 23.78
N GLU A 360 -15.28 18.98 22.68
CA GLU A 360 -16.47 18.81 21.82
C GLU A 360 -16.50 17.44 21.12
N GLU A 361 -15.33 16.90 20.77
CA GLU A 361 -15.17 15.55 20.22
C GLU A 361 -14.05 14.81 20.99
N PRO A 362 -14.27 13.58 21.45
CA PRO A 362 -13.27 12.83 22.19
C PRO A 362 -12.10 12.41 21.30
N ARG A 363 -10.89 12.48 21.84
CA ARG A 363 -9.69 12.00 21.16
C ARG A 363 -9.48 10.53 21.45
N ASN A 364 -9.18 9.77 20.41
CA ASN A 364 -8.70 8.40 20.59
C ASN A 364 -7.20 8.41 20.92
N GLN A 365 -6.87 8.35 22.20
CA GLN A 365 -5.51 8.40 22.73
C GLN A 365 -5.04 6.98 23.03
N THR A 366 -3.87 6.60 22.50
CA THR A 366 -3.31 5.26 22.69
C THR A 366 -1.81 5.31 22.88
N LEU A 367 -1.30 4.55 23.85
CA LEU A 367 0.12 4.25 24.03
C LEU A 367 0.32 2.75 23.88
N THR A 368 1.35 2.35 23.14
CA THR A 368 1.71 0.95 23.00
C THR A 368 3.17 0.77 23.40
N ARG A 369 3.43 -0.26 24.20
CA ARG A 369 4.77 -0.69 24.61
C ARG A 369 4.94 -2.18 24.40
N THR A 370 6.14 -2.57 24.00
CA THR A 370 6.44 -3.99 23.74
C THR A 370 7.56 -4.46 24.66
N LEU A 371 7.24 -5.43 25.51
CA LEU A 371 8.17 -6.18 26.34
C LEU A 371 8.62 -7.42 25.57
N SER A 372 9.93 -7.61 25.41
CA SER A 372 10.48 -8.82 24.76
C SER A 372 11.09 -9.76 25.79
N ASP A 373 11.41 -10.97 25.32
CA ASP A 373 12.04 -12.01 26.11
C ASP A 373 11.14 -12.44 27.28
N MET A 374 9.84 -12.56 26.99
CA MET A 374 8.81 -13.01 27.91
C MET A 374 8.75 -14.54 27.92
N GLN A 375 8.51 -15.14 29.10
CA GLN A 375 8.44 -16.59 29.22
C GLN A 375 7.05 -17.10 28.81
N PRO A 376 6.95 -18.21 28.06
CA PRO A 376 5.69 -18.85 27.71
C PRO A 376 5.12 -19.65 28.90
N LEU A 377 3.79 -19.83 28.93
CA LEU A 377 3.06 -20.54 29.99
C LEU A 377 3.38 -20.03 31.41
N THR A 378 3.54 -18.72 31.55
CA THR A 378 3.92 -18.07 32.80
C THR A 378 2.80 -17.12 33.23
N ALA A 379 2.40 -17.23 34.50
CA ALA A 379 1.51 -16.27 35.14
C ALA A 379 2.28 -14.99 35.49
N TYR A 380 1.77 -13.85 35.07
CA TYR A 380 2.30 -12.53 35.36
C TYR A 380 1.22 -11.63 35.97
N GLU A 381 1.65 -10.57 36.65
CA GLU A 381 0.76 -9.52 37.13
C GLU A 381 1.14 -8.17 36.53
N LEU A 382 0.17 -7.48 35.94
CA LEU A 382 0.32 -6.09 35.52
C LEU A 382 -0.07 -5.16 36.66
N HIS A 383 0.91 -4.42 37.18
CA HIS A 383 0.75 -3.46 38.27
C HIS A 383 0.68 -2.06 37.68
N LEU A 384 -0.42 -1.34 37.94
CA LEU A 384 -0.68 0.00 37.44
C LEU A 384 -0.95 0.94 38.62
N GLN A 385 -0.19 2.04 38.70
CA GLN A 385 -0.51 3.15 39.60
C GLN A 385 -1.20 4.23 38.76
N LEU A 386 -2.47 4.51 39.02
CA LEU A 386 -3.23 5.45 38.22
C LEU A 386 -4.27 6.26 38.99
N GLU A 387 -4.68 7.37 38.40
CA GLU A 387 -5.76 8.23 38.87
C GLU A 387 -6.72 8.53 37.72
N THR A 388 -8.02 8.41 37.96
CA THR A 388 -9.06 8.58 36.93
C THR A 388 -10.06 9.67 37.28
N GLN A 389 -10.60 10.32 36.25
CA GLN A 389 -11.69 11.28 36.38
C GLN A 389 -12.75 11.01 35.30
N GLY A 390 -14.02 11.10 35.69
CA GLY A 390 -15.15 10.88 34.78
C GLY A 390 -15.39 9.42 34.38
N GLY A 391 -16.26 9.21 33.38
CA GLY A 391 -16.68 7.90 32.87
C GLY A 391 -17.90 7.27 33.55
N ASN A 392 -18.47 6.25 32.90
CA ASN A 392 -19.59 5.40 33.35
C ASN A 392 -19.45 3.96 32.79
N GLU A 393 -20.47 3.11 32.96
CA GLU A 393 -20.44 1.70 32.51
C GLU A 393 -20.32 1.54 30.97
N GLU A 394 -20.83 2.49 30.20
CA GLU A 394 -20.76 2.49 28.72
C GLU A 394 -19.53 3.28 28.19
N GLN A 395 -19.03 4.24 28.99
CA GLN A 395 -17.94 5.16 28.66
C GLN A 395 -16.82 5.05 29.69
N TRP A 396 -15.92 4.10 29.49
CA TRP A 396 -14.83 3.84 30.44
C TRP A 396 -13.70 4.87 30.38
N PRO A 397 -13.09 5.25 31.52
CA PRO A 397 -12.01 6.24 31.53
C PRO A 397 -10.67 5.72 31.03
N TRP A 398 -10.48 4.40 30.95
CA TRP A 398 -9.27 3.81 30.38
C TRP A 398 -9.48 2.34 30.01
N LEU A 399 -8.62 1.85 29.14
CA LEU A 399 -8.54 0.45 28.73
C LEU A 399 -7.07 0.04 28.71
N VAL A 400 -6.77 -1.12 29.28
CA VAL A 400 -5.48 -1.78 29.06
C VAL A 400 -5.67 -3.14 28.41
N GLU A 401 -4.93 -3.39 27.35
CA GLU A 401 -4.87 -4.69 26.68
C GLU A 401 -3.46 -5.27 26.79
N VAL A 402 -3.38 -6.58 27.01
CA VAL A 402 -2.14 -7.34 26.89
C VAL A 402 -2.31 -8.28 25.70
N ILE A 403 -1.41 -8.16 24.75
CA ILE A 403 -1.39 -8.96 23.53
C ILE A 403 -0.13 -9.81 23.55
N SER A 404 -0.30 -11.13 23.52
CA SER A 404 0.80 -12.08 23.34
C SER A 404 1.23 -12.08 21.88
N GLU A 405 2.55 -12.07 21.66
CA GLU A 405 3.18 -12.23 20.36
C GLU A 405 4.08 -13.46 20.37
N ASN A 406 3.89 -14.33 19.37
CA ASN A 406 4.73 -15.49 19.18
C ASN A 406 5.98 -15.18 18.33
N ALA A 407 6.87 -16.18 18.17
CA ALA A 407 8.07 -16.03 17.34
C ALA A 407 7.76 -15.73 15.86
N GLY A 408 6.60 -16.17 15.37
CA GLY A 408 6.06 -15.87 14.04
C GLY A 408 5.37 -14.49 13.93
N ARG A 409 5.27 -13.77 15.06
CA ARG A 409 4.62 -12.46 15.23
C ARG A 409 3.11 -12.46 14.99
N ASP A 410 2.48 -13.62 15.09
CA ASP A 410 1.04 -13.69 15.29
C ASP A 410 0.72 -13.12 16.67
N SER A 411 -0.31 -12.30 16.72
CA SER A 411 -0.67 -11.56 17.92
C SER A 411 -2.04 -11.97 18.41
N THR A 412 -2.11 -12.49 19.63
CA THR A 412 -3.36 -12.89 20.28
C THR A 412 -3.57 -12.03 21.51
N ARG A 413 -4.72 -11.34 21.59
CA ARG A 413 -5.07 -10.60 22.80
C ARG A 413 -5.39 -11.59 23.93
N ILE A 414 -4.61 -11.53 25.00
CA ILE A 414 -4.73 -12.42 26.16
C ILE A 414 -5.36 -11.73 27.37
N LEU A 415 -5.34 -10.39 27.41
CA LEU A 415 -6.02 -9.59 28.43
C LEU A 415 -6.69 -8.38 27.78
N GLN A 416 -7.90 -8.08 28.25
CA GLN A 416 -8.57 -6.81 28.02
C GLN A 416 -9.20 -6.37 29.34
N HIS A 417 -8.69 -5.29 29.92
CA HIS A 417 -9.18 -4.76 31.18
C HIS A 417 -9.74 -3.35 30.99
N VAL A 418 -11.05 -3.22 31.20
CA VAL A 418 -11.78 -1.96 31.11
C VAL A 418 -11.77 -1.28 32.47
N GLY A 419 -11.32 -0.03 32.52
CA GLY A 419 -11.23 0.76 33.73
C GLY A 419 -12.60 1.18 34.27
N VAL A 420 -12.72 1.23 35.60
CA VAL A 420 -13.91 1.69 36.32
C VAL A 420 -13.72 3.15 36.77
N LYS A 421 -14.82 3.86 37.00
CA LYS A 421 -14.88 5.27 37.44
C LYS A 421 -14.17 5.49 38.79
N GLU A 422 -13.54 6.67 38.95
CA GLU A 422 -13.07 7.23 40.23
C GLU A 422 -12.07 6.34 41.01
N VAL A 423 -11.26 5.55 40.30
CA VAL A 423 -10.14 4.83 40.89
C VAL A 423 -8.93 5.75 41.02
N SER A 424 -8.37 5.85 42.24
CA SER A 424 -7.09 6.47 42.55
C SER A 424 -6.31 5.52 43.43
N GLY A 425 -5.24 4.91 42.90
CA GLY A 425 -4.48 3.88 43.61
C GLY A 425 -3.79 2.86 42.70
N GLU A 426 -3.31 1.80 43.33
CA GLU A 426 -2.65 0.67 42.69
C GLU A 426 -3.68 -0.37 42.25
N ILE A 427 -3.56 -0.84 41.01
CA ILE A 427 -4.38 -1.91 40.43
C ILE A 427 -3.45 -3.02 39.98
N MET A 428 -3.76 -4.25 40.39
CA MET A 428 -3.03 -5.45 39.99
C MET A 428 -3.94 -6.32 39.12
N ILE A 429 -3.48 -6.64 37.91
CA ILE A 429 -4.28 -7.38 36.94
C ILE A 429 -3.51 -8.65 36.54
N PRO A 430 -3.94 -9.85 36.98
CA PRO A 430 -3.28 -11.10 36.63
C PRO A 430 -3.57 -11.49 35.18
N PHE A 431 -2.59 -12.11 34.51
CA PHE A 431 -2.75 -12.71 33.18
C PHE A 431 -1.73 -13.85 32.97
N GLU A 432 -1.99 -14.72 32.00
CA GLU A 432 -1.10 -15.85 31.66
C GLU A 432 -0.66 -15.77 30.21
N THR A 433 0.61 -16.08 29.95
CA THR A 433 1.16 -16.14 28.59
C THR A 433 0.84 -17.48 27.90
N LEU A 434 0.66 -17.43 26.58
CA LEU A 434 0.46 -18.61 25.72
C LEU A 434 1.75 -19.43 25.57
N GLU A 435 1.63 -20.68 25.11
CA GLU A 435 2.75 -21.63 24.89
C GLU A 435 3.83 -21.12 23.93
N ASP A 436 3.43 -20.29 22.97
CA ASP A 436 4.30 -19.74 21.94
C ASP A 436 4.72 -18.29 22.20
N THR A 437 4.36 -17.71 23.35
CA THR A 437 4.65 -16.31 23.70
C THR A 437 6.15 -16.05 23.75
N THR A 438 6.58 -15.00 23.04
CA THR A 438 7.97 -14.50 23.08
C THR A 438 8.05 -13.02 23.47
N ALA A 439 6.96 -12.27 23.25
CA ALA A 439 6.85 -10.86 23.60
C ALA A 439 5.41 -10.54 24.04
N LEU A 440 5.27 -9.44 24.78
CA LEU A 440 3.99 -8.88 25.19
C LEU A 440 3.88 -7.45 24.71
N ARG A 441 2.76 -7.13 24.07
CA ARG A 441 2.40 -5.76 23.70
C ARG A 441 1.33 -5.26 24.66
N ILE A 442 1.68 -4.25 25.43
CA ILE A 442 0.81 -3.58 26.38
C ILE A 442 0.23 -2.32 25.72
N VAL A 443 -1.09 -2.23 25.64
CA VAL A 443 -1.80 -1.12 25.01
C VAL A 443 -2.59 -0.38 26.08
N PHE A 444 -2.32 0.91 26.25
CA PHE A 444 -3.11 1.83 27.09
C PHE A 444 -3.98 2.68 26.17
N ARG A 445 -5.27 2.84 26.47
CA ARG A 445 -6.19 3.64 25.66
C ARG A 445 -7.16 4.47 26.49
N ASN A 446 -7.53 5.64 25.97
CA ASN A 446 -8.69 6.43 26.36
C ASN A 446 -9.35 6.96 25.08
N GLN A 447 -10.66 6.82 24.93
CA GLN A 447 -11.36 7.17 23.67
C GLN A 447 -12.75 7.79 23.86
N PHE A 448 -13.22 7.96 25.10
CA PHE A 448 -14.55 8.47 25.39
C PHE A 448 -14.51 9.91 25.87
N GLU A 449 -15.60 10.64 25.63
CA GLU A 449 -15.79 12.01 26.09
C GLU A 449 -15.88 12.09 27.61
N ASN A 450 -15.52 13.23 28.20
CA ASN A 450 -15.60 13.47 29.65
C ASN A 450 -14.90 12.40 30.49
N THR A 451 -13.78 11.89 30.00
CA THR A 451 -12.94 10.94 30.71
C THR A 451 -11.49 11.39 30.74
N ALA A 452 -10.80 11.12 31.84
CA ALA A 452 -9.35 11.28 31.93
C ALA A 452 -8.73 10.18 32.80
N VAL A 453 -7.49 9.84 32.49
CA VAL A 453 -6.66 8.92 33.27
C VAL A 453 -5.22 9.43 33.27
N THR A 454 -4.58 9.37 34.44
CA THR A 454 -3.14 9.55 34.59
C THR A 454 -2.54 8.25 35.10
N PHE A 455 -1.70 7.61 34.29
CA PHE A 455 -0.87 6.51 34.73
C PHE A 455 0.45 7.08 35.27
N HIS A 456 0.75 6.83 36.53
CA HIS A 456 2.00 7.24 37.17
C HIS A 456 3.11 6.20 36.98
N GLU A 457 2.76 4.93 37.14
CA GLU A 457 3.69 3.81 37.01
C GLU A 457 2.97 2.60 36.39
N ALA A 458 3.71 1.79 35.62
CA ALA A 458 3.25 0.53 35.08
C ALA A 458 4.39 -0.48 35.08
N THR A 459 4.17 -1.66 35.65
CA THR A 459 5.17 -2.74 35.70
C THR A 459 4.51 -4.10 35.50
N VAL A 460 5.23 -5.03 34.88
CA VAL A 460 4.83 -6.44 34.82
C VAL A 460 5.73 -7.23 35.75
N ILE A 461 5.14 -7.92 36.72
CA ILE A 461 5.87 -8.66 37.76
C ILE A 461 5.67 -10.15 37.56
N HIS A 462 6.75 -10.91 37.68
CA HIS A 462 6.69 -12.37 37.78
C HIS A 462 6.42 -12.74 39.26
N PRO A 463 5.35 -13.49 39.60
CA PRO A 463 4.98 -13.76 41.00
C PRO A 463 6.05 -14.55 41.78
N GLU A 464 6.77 -15.46 41.10
CA GLU A 464 7.70 -16.41 41.77
C GLU A 464 9.20 -16.12 41.54
N ALA A 465 9.54 -15.22 40.64
CA ALA A 465 10.91 -14.83 40.33
C ALA A 465 10.96 -13.33 40.59
N ASP A 466 11.97 -12.84 41.30
CA ASP A 466 12.18 -11.42 41.68
C ASP A 466 12.48 -10.52 40.44
N LEU A 467 11.72 -10.73 39.37
CA LEU A 467 11.86 -10.25 38.01
C LEU A 467 10.66 -9.35 37.73
N PHE A 468 10.93 -8.08 37.51
CA PHE A 468 9.94 -7.09 37.14
C PHE A 468 10.39 -6.36 35.88
N TYR A 469 9.43 -6.09 34.99
CA TYR A 469 9.61 -5.36 33.75
C TYR A 469 8.94 -4.00 33.91
N SER A 470 9.74 -2.94 34.01
CA SER A 470 9.21 -1.58 34.03
C SER A 470 8.74 -1.17 32.64
N ILE A 471 7.50 -0.68 32.55
CA ILE A 471 6.93 -0.18 31.30
C ILE A 471 7.16 1.34 31.26
N PRO A 472 8.02 1.86 30.36
CA PRO A 472 8.20 3.29 30.23
C PRO A 472 6.90 3.91 29.72
N LEU A 473 6.31 4.82 30.49
CA LEU A 473 5.04 5.47 30.16
C LEU A 473 5.21 6.54 29.09
N GLN A 474 5.35 7.83 29.43
CA GLN A 474 5.56 8.88 28.44
C GLN A 474 7.00 9.40 28.49
N TYR A 475 7.67 9.55 27.35
CA TYR A 475 9.02 10.13 27.32
C TYR A 475 8.99 11.65 27.41
N ARG A 476 9.83 12.22 28.28
CA ARG A 476 9.88 13.68 28.52
C ARG A 476 10.56 14.45 27.37
N VAL A 477 11.53 13.82 26.71
CA VAL A 477 12.40 14.47 25.71
C VAL A 477 12.13 13.96 24.29
N LEU A 478 11.76 12.68 24.15
CA LEU A 478 11.55 12.03 22.87
C LEU A 478 10.05 11.94 22.55
N PRO A 479 9.61 12.38 21.36
CA PRO A 479 8.24 12.19 20.90
C PRO A 479 7.86 10.70 20.86
N GLU A 480 6.63 10.37 21.24
CA GLU A 480 6.16 8.96 21.23
C GLU A 480 6.18 8.33 19.84
N GLY A 481 5.85 9.11 18.81
CA GLY A 481 5.95 8.64 17.42
C GLY A 481 7.39 8.26 17.02
N LEU A 482 8.41 8.89 17.59
CA LEU A 482 9.81 8.54 17.36
C LEU A 482 10.18 7.25 18.11
N VAL A 483 9.75 7.11 19.36
CA VAL A 483 10.02 5.94 20.21
C VAL A 483 9.38 4.69 19.61
N GLN A 484 8.09 4.74 19.29
CA GLN A 484 7.36 3.63 18.65
C GLN A 484 8.06 3.18 17.36
N ARG A 485 8.59 4.12 16.58
CA ARG A 485 9.34 3.79 15.37
C ARG A 485 10.65 3.08 15.68
N LEU A 486 11.40 3.52 16.68
CA LEU A 486 12.65 2.87 17.11
C LEU A 486 12.41 1.46 17.64
N GLU A 487 11.39 1.27 18.48
CA GLU A 487 10.98 -0.06 18.98
C GLU A 487 10.57 -1.00 17.84
N ASN A 488 9.92 -0.46 16.80
CA ASN A 488 9.41 -1.24 15.68
C ASN A 488 10.39 -1.36 14.48
N ILE A 489 11.62 -0.84 14.56
CA ILE A 489 12.61 -0.96 13.45
C ILE A 489 13.03 -2.42 13.20
N GLY A 490 12.88 -3.31 14.19
CA GLY A 490 13.09 -4.76 14.04
C GLY A 490 11.82 -5.63 14.11
N ARG A 491 10.69 -5.12 14.63
CA ARG A 491 9.54 -5.95 15.06
C ARG A 491 8.32 -6.00 14.12
N GLU A 492 8.10 -5.04 13.21
CA GLU A 492 6.99 -5.15 12.23
C GLU A 492 7.43 -5.85 10.92
N GLU A 493 7.58 -7.18 10.96
CA GLU A 493 7.95 -7.98 9.78
C GLU A 493 6.88 -7.94 8.68
N ASN A 494 5.60 -7.71 9.00
CA ASN A 494 4.53 -7.75 7.99
C ASN A 494 4.75 -6.79 6.80
N SER A 495 5.41 -5.64 6.97
CA SER A 495 5.69 -4.75 5.83
C SER A 495 7.01 -5.04 5.12
N ALA A 496 8.02 -5.54 5.84
CA ALA A 496 9.34 -5.83 5.29
C ALA A 496 9.40 -7.23 4.67
N ASP A 497 8.82 -8.23 5.32
CA ASP A 497 8.67 -9.59 4.82
C ASP A 497 7.76 -9.62 3.58
N THR A 498 6.63 -8.91 3.61
CA THR A 498 5.78 -8.76 2.41
C THR A 498 6.54 -8.10 1.24
N ARG A 499 7.43 -7.12 1.49
CA ARG A 499 8.33 -6.58 0.45
C ARG A 499 9.35 -7.62 -0.03
N LEU A 500 9.91 -8.47 0.84
CA LEU A 500 10.78 -9.57 0.42
C LEU A 500 10.03 -10.56 -0.48
N THR A 501 8.75 -10.82 -0.20
CA THR A 501 7.87 -11.60 -1.09
C THR A 501 7.73 -10.91 -2.45
N TYR A 502 7.46 -9.59 -2.49
CA TYR A 502 7.42 -8.85 -3.77
C TYR A 502 8.72 -9.03 -4.56
N TYR A 503 9.86 -9.02 -3.87
CA TYR A 503 11.17 -9.14 -4.52
C TYR A 503 11.40 -10.54 -5.10
N ARG A 504 10.96 -11.58 -4.39
CA ARG A 504 11.03 -12.97 -4.87
C ARG A 504 10.11 -13.17 -6.07
N ASP A 505 8.87 -12.71 -5.98
CA ASP A 505 7.89 -12.85 -7.05
C ASP A 505 8.31 -12.05 -8.29
N SER A 506 8.87 -10.84 -8.10
CA SER A 506 9.49 -10.04 -9.18
C SER A 506 10.61 -10.80 -9.88
N MET A 507 11.42 -11.55 -9.14
CA MET A 507 12.51 -12.36 -9.72
C MET A 507 11.96 -13.57 -10.48
N THR A 508 10.84 -14.15 -10.05
CA THR A 508 10.14 -15.19 -10.80
C THR A 508 9.58 -14.63 -12.12
N ILE A 509 8.93 -13.46 -12.08
CA ILE A 509 8.44 -12.77 -13.28
C ILE A 509 9.60 -12.47 -14.25
N LEU A 510 10.73 -11.96 -13.76
CA LEU A 510 11.91 -11.69 -14.58
C LEU A 510 12.47 -12.95 -15.27
N ARG A 511 12.43 -14.11 -14.60
CA ARG A 511 12.86 -15.38 -15.21
C ARG A 511 11.92 -15.81 -16.33
N SER A 512 10.61 -15.59 -16.17
CA SER A 512 9.62 -15.85 -17.21
C SER A 512 9.65 -14.83 -18.35
N HIS A 513 10.04 -13.58 -18.07
CA HIS A 513 10.13 -12.48 -19.03
C HIS A 513 11.55 -11.86 -19.08
N PRO A 514 12.58 -12.57 -19.59
CA PRO A 514 13.97 -12.09 -19.55
C PRO A 514 14.23 -10.77 -20.28
N VAL A 515 13.43 -10.48 -21.30
CA VAL A 515 13.48 -9.23 -22.09
C VAL A 515 12.61 -8.10 -21.50
N GLY A 516 11.88 -8.39 -20.43
CA GLY A 516 10.91 -7.49 -19.81
C GLY A 516 9.51 -7.63 -20.40
N ALA A 517 8.51 -7.26 -19.61
CA ALA A 517 7.09 -7.34 -19.94
C ALA A 517 6.45 -5.97 -20.25
N GLY A 518 7.27 -4.92 -20.43
CA GLY A 518 6.83 -3.55 -20.70
C GLY A 518 6.56 -2.75 -19.42
N GLY A 519 6.46 -1.43 -19.54
CA GLY A 519 6.09 -0.55 -18.43
C GLY A 519 4.73 -0.95 -17.82
N GLY A 520 4.62 -0.91 -16.48
CA GLY A 520 3.40 -1.31 -15.78
C GLY A 520 3.19 -2.83 -15.60
N ALA A 521 4.08 -3.64 -16.18
CA ALA A 521 4.00 -5.11 -16.12
C ALA A 521 3.88 -5.71 -14.71
N TRP A 522 4.43 -5.05 -13.68
CA TRP A 522 4.27 -5.54 -12.31
C TRP A 522 2.78 -5.63 -11.94
N ASP A 523 2.02 -4.55 -12.06
CA ASP A 523 0.61 -4.49 -11.63
C ASP A 523 -0.25 -5.49 -12.43
N ALA A 524 0.09 -5.69 -13.70
CA ALA A 524 -0.60 -6.62 -14.59
C ALA A 524 -0.25 -8.10 -14.36
N LEU A 525 0.97 -8.43 -13.93
CA LEU A 525 1.45 -9.82 -13.85
C LEU A 525 1.52 -10.39 -12.43
N TYR A 526 1.72 -9.56 -11.40
CA TYR A 526 2.17 -10.08 -10.11
C TYR A 526 1.22 -11.13 -9.52
N ARG A 527 -0.09 -11.00 -9.77
CA ARG A 527 -1.15 -11.93 -9.33
C ARG A 527 -0.99 -13.37 -9.81
N GLU A 528 -0.43 -13.56 -10.99
CA GLU A 528 -0.11 -14.88 -11.56
C GLU A 528 1.07 -15.54 -10.83
N TYR A 529 1.98 -14.71 -10.27
CA TYR A 529 3.26 -15.13 -9.70
C TYR A 529 3.31 -15.02 -8.17
N GLN A 530 2.21 -14.65 -7.51
CA GLN A 530 2.20 -14.42 -6.07
C GLN A 530 2.54 -15.70 -5.31
N SER A 531 3.49 -15.62 -4.38
CA SER A 531 3.77 -16.74 -3.49
C SER A 531 2.93 -16.74 -2.20
N GLN A 532 2.20 -15.64 -1.94
CA GLN A 532 1.24 -15.49 -0.84
C GLN A 532 0.20 -14.40 -1.19
N PRO A 533 -0.97 -14.37 -0.55
CA PRO A 533 -1.98 -13.33 -0.80
C PRO A 533 -1.48 -11.94 -0.42
N TYR A 534 -1.38 -11.03 -1.40
CA TYR A 534 -1.15 -9.60 -1.16
C TYR A 534 -1.66 -8.74 -2.31
N TYR A 535 -1.76 -7.43 -2.07
CA TYR A 535 -2.09 -6.43 -3.08
C TYR A 535 -1.03 -5.34 -3.10
N SER A 536 -0.44 -5.09 -4.28
CA SER A 536 0.46 -3.96 -4.48
C SER A 536 0.57 -3.57 -5.94
N ARG A 537 0.31 -2.28 -6.25
CA ARG A 537 0.50 -1.73 -7.60
C ARG A 537 1.96 -1.47 -7.96
N GLN A 538 2.89 -1.63 -7.02
CA GLN A 538 4.32 -1.35 -7.21
C GLN A 538 5.18 -2.39 -6.48
N VAL A 539 6.38 -2.67 -6.98
CA VAL A 539 7.31 -3.61 -6.31
C VAL A 539 7.86 -3.08 -4.98
N HIS A 540 7.75 -1.76 -4.72
CA HIS A 540 8.51 -1.07 -3.65
C HIS A 540 10.04 -1.29 -3.74
N ASN A 541 10.54 -1.44 -4.97
CA ASN A 541 11.96 -1.44 -5.30
C ASN A 541 12.10 -1.06 -6.78
N PHE A 542 12.65 0.12 -7.05
CA PHE A 542 12.78 0.64 -8.41
C PHE A 542 13.62 -0.26 -9.33
N PHE A 543 14.63 -0.94 -8.79
CA PHE A 543 15.52 -1.81 -9.57
C PHE A 543 14.79 -3.05 -10.05
N LEU A 544 13.98 -3.65 -9.16
CA LEU A 544 13.17 -4.82 -9.50
C LEU A 544 11.95 -4.44 -10.36
N GLN A 545 11.35 -3.26 -10.13
CA GLN A 545 10.36 -2.69 -11.05
C GLN A 545 10.94 -2.58 -12.47
N THR A 546 12.13 -1.97 -12.61
CA THR A 546 12.82 -1.85 -13.91
C THR A 546 13.16 -3.22 -14.51
N ALA A 547 13.50 -4.20 -13.67
CA ALA A 547 13.81 -5.55 -14.15
C ALA A 547 12.58 -6.26 -14.70
N VAL A 548 11.42 -6.17 -14.03
CA VAL A 548 10.15 -6.72 -14.53
C VAL A 548 9.73 -6.03 -15.84
N GLU A 549 9.91 -4.72 -15.93
CA GLU A 549 9.45 -3.94 -17.08
C GLU A 549 10.38 -4.02 -18.31
N ALA A 550 11.70 -3.95 -18.11
CA ALA A 550 12.72 -3.85 -19.17
C ALA A 550 13.74 -5.00 -19.17
N GLY A 551 13.49 -6.06 -18.39
CA GLY A 551 14.26 -7.29 -18.36
C GLY A 551 15.67 -7.15 -17.79
N TYR A 552 16.50 -8.17 -18.07
CA TYR A 552 17.90 -8.16 -17.67
C TYR A 552 18.68 -6.98 -18.29
N LEU A 553 18.30 -6.55 -19.49
CA LEU A 553 18.92 -5.39 -20.15
C LEU A 553 18.74 -4.12 -19.32
N GLY A 554 17.50 -3.82 -18.90
CA GLY A 554 17.21 -2.68 -18.03
C GLY A 554 18.02 -2.71 -16.74
N LEU A 555 18.08 -3.89 -16.08
CA LEU A 555 18.83 -4.07 -14.84
C LEU A 555 20.35 -3.85 -15.01
N ILE A 556 20.94 -4.41 -16.08
CA ILE A 556 22.37 -4.24 -16.40
C ILE A 556 22.69 -2.77 -16.67
N LEU A 557 21.85 -2.06 -17.41
CA LEU A 557 22.02 -0.65 -17.71
C LEU A 557 21.89 0.22 -16.46
N LEU A 558 20.95 -0.10 -15.58
CA LEU A 558 20.78 0.58 -14.30
C LEU A 558 22.00 0.36 -13.39
N ALA A 559 22.49 -0.87 -13.28
CA ALA A 559 23.71 -1.19 -12.53
C ALA A 559 24.94 -0.47 -13.11
N SER A 560 25.05 -0.41 -14.45
CA SER A 560 26.12 0.31 -15.14
C SER A 560 26.07 1.82 -14.85
N MET A 561 24.87 2.41 -14.81
CA MET A 561 24.67 3.81 -14.45
C MET A 561 25.10 4.07 -13.00
N VAL A 562 24.72 3.22 -12.05
CA VAL A 562 25.18 3.33 -10.65
C VAL A 562 26.71 3.26 -10.57
N GLY A 563 27.33 2.32 -11.30
CA GLY A 563 28.78 2.22 -11.40
C GLY A 563 29.44 3.50 -11.93
N LEU A 564 28.85 4.13 -12.95
CA LEU A 564 29.33 5.42 -13.49
C LEU A 564 29.19 6.57 -12.47
N ILE A 565 28.11 6.62 -11.70
CA ILE A 565 27.91 7.62 -10.64
C ILE A 565 28.95 7.42 -9.53
N ILE A 566 29.20 6.18 -9.10
CA ILE A 566 30.24 5.88 -8.09
C ILE A 566 31.63 6.23 -8.62
N TRP A 567 31.92 5.97 -9.90
CA TRP A 567 33.19 6.34 -10.52
C TRP A 567 33.35 7.87 -10.64
N GLY A 568 32.30 8.59 -11.00
CA GLY A 568 32.26 10.06 -11.02
C GLY A 568 32.44 10.67 -9.63
N LEU A 569 31.84 10.04 -8.61
CA LEU A 569 32.02 10.40 -7.21
C LEU A 569 33.48 10.24 -6.78
N TYR A 570 34.09 9.09 -7.06
CA TYR A 570 35.50 8.82 -6.74
C TYR A 570 36.41 9.90 -7.33
N GLN A 571 36.20 10.26 -8.60
CA GLN A 571 36.99 11.31 -9.25
C GLN A 571 36.74 12.69 -8.67
N SER A 572 35.48 13.05 -8.43
CA SER A 572 35.10 14.32 -7.80
C SER A 572 35.73 14.46 -6.43
N PHE A 573 35.70 13.39 -5.63
CA PHE A 573 36.38 13.33 -4.35
C PHE A 573 37.89 13.54 -4.48
N ARG A 574 38.55 12.81 -5.40
CA ARG A 574 40.00 12.90 -5.63
C ARG A 574 40.45 14.29 -6.12
N ALA A 575 39.59 14.99 -6.86
CA ALA A 575 39.82 16.35 -7.34
C ALA A 575 39.38 17.43 -6.32
N GLY A 576 38.46 17.10 -5.42
CA GLY A 576 38.02 17.88 -4.27
C GLY A 576 37.39 19.26 -4.54
N HIS A 577 36.52 19.54 -5.53
CA HIS A 577 35.43 18.73 -6.04
C HIS A 577 34.18 18.75 -5.13
N LEU A 578 34.03 19.72 -4.21
CA LEU A 578 33.04 19.67 -3.10
C LEU A 578 31.59 19.60 -3.58
N LEU A 579 31.11 20.59 -4.34
CA LEU A 579 29.73 20.60 -4.82
C LEU A 579 29.40 19.33 -5.62
N GLN A 580 30.28 18.93 -6.54
CA GLN A 580 30.09 17.72 -7.33
C GLN A 580 30.07 16.45 -6.46
N THR A 581 30.94 16.35 -5.45
CA THR A 581 30.94 15.23 -4.49
C THR A 581 29.59 15.15 -3.78
N SER A 582 29.06 16.29 -3.30
CA SER A 582 27.74 16.34 -2.65
C SER A 582 26.59 15.99 -3.59
N LEU A 583 26.62 16.44 -4.85
CA LEU A 583 25.58 16.10 -5.83
C LEU A 583 25.57 14.60 -6.15
N HIS A 584 26.73 13.96 -6.28
CA HIS A 584 26.81 12.52 -6.44
C HIS A 584 26.24 11.78 -5.23
N VAL A 585 26.54 12.25 -4.00
CA VAL A 585 25.96 11.68 -2.77
C VAL A 585 24.45 11.88 -2.72
N ALA A 586 23.93 13.04 -3.13
CA ALA A 586 22.50 13.30 -3.20
C ALA A 586 21.79 12.36 -4.21
N VAL A 587 22.37 12.18 -5.40
CA VAL A 587 21.86 11.24 -6.42
C VAL A 587 21.87 9.81 -5.89
N LEU A 588 22.95 9.39 -5.23
CA LEU A 588 23.06 8.06 -4.61
C LEU A 588 22.11 7.88 -3.42
N SER A 589 21.82 8.93 -2.65
CA SER A 589 20.87 8.84 -1.53
C SER A 589 19.44 8.63 -2.03
N LEU A 590 19.06 9.31 -3.11
CA LEU A 590 17.75 9.10 -3.73
C LEU A 590 17.62 7.68 -4.31
N LEU A 591 18.65 7.21 -5.04
CA LEU A 591 18.69 5.83 -5.56
C LEU A 591 18.68 4.78 -4.45
N GLY A 592 19.47 4.99 -3.39
CA GLY A 592 19.54 4.08 -2.25
C GLY A 592 18.20 3.96 -1.53
N HIS A 593 17.47 5.06 -1.38
CA HIS A 593 16.12 5.02 -0.82
C HIS A 593 15.12 4.36 -1.79
N SER A 594 15.24 4.60 -3.10
CA SER A 594 14.41 3.94 -4.14
C SER A 594 14.74 2.46 -4.36
N PHE A 595 15.81 1.93 -3.75
CA PHE A 595 16.02 0.49 -3.64
C PHE A 595 15.03 -0.15 -2.63
N LEU A 596 14.57 0.63 -1.65
CA LEU A 596 13.67 0.19 -0.58
C LEU A 596 12.23 0.68 -0.76
N ASP A 597 11.97 1.54 -1.76
CA ASP A 597 10.65 2.10 -2.03
C ASP A 597 10.44 2.57 -3.49
N PHE A 598 9.20 2.88 -3.87
CA PHE A 598 8.81 3.23 -5.24
C PHE A 598 8.83 4.74 -5.54
N ASN A 599 9.81 5.49 -5.03
CA ASN A 599 9.79 6.97 -5.12
C ASN A 599 9.71 7.51 -6.57
N PHE A 600 10.18 6.74 -7.56
CA PHE A 600 10.15 7.12 -8.97
C PHE A 600 8.82 6.91 -9.68
N SER A 601 7.81 6.35 -9.01
CA SER A 601 6.44 6.34 -9.54
C SER A 601 5.81 7.75 -9.50
N TYR A 602 6.39 8.68 -8.74
CA TYR A 602 6.11 10.12 -8.82
C TYR A 602 6.96 10.76 -9.93
N LEU A 603 6.32 11.30 -10.97
CA LEU A 603 7.05 11.89 -12.10
C LEU A 603 7.93 13.07 -11.65
N ALA A 604 7.51 13.80 -10.60
CA ALA A 604 8.34 14.84 -10.03
C ALA A 604 9.68 14.34 -9.52
N THR A 605 9.68 13.22 -8.77
CA THR A 605 10.90 12.61 -8.22
C THR A 605 11.76 12.00 -9.32
N PHE A 606 11.12 11.36 -10.30
CA PHE A 606 11.80 10.82 -11.48
C PHE A 606 12.53 11.92 -12.26
N LEU A 607 11.86 13.01 -12.63
CA LEU A 607 12.50 14.11 -13.36
C LEU A 607 13.52 14.86 -12.49
N PHE A 608 13.26 15.06 -11.20
CA PHE A 608 14.22 15.66 -10.28
C PHE A 608 15.54 14.88 -10.24
N TYR A 609 15.49 13.54 -10.23
CA TYR A 609 16.66 12.70 -10.33
C TYR A 609 17.44 12.92 -11.64
N TRP A 610 16.74 12.94 -12.78
CA TRP A 610 17.38 13.18 -14.08
C TRP A 610 17.97 14.59 -14.20
N MET A 611 17.34 15.59 -13.59
CA MET A 611 17.89 16.95 -13.50
C MET A 611 19.18 16.95 -12.67
N LEU A 612 19.20 16.31 -11.50
CA LEU A 612 20.43 16.20 -10.69
C LEU A 612 21.54 15.45 -11.43
N LEU A 613 21.21 14.37 -12.14
CA LEU A 613 22.15 13.61 -12.94
C LEU A 613 22.76 14.46 -14.08
N ALA A 614 21.96 15.31 -14.73
CA ALA A 614 22.41 16.23 -15.77
C ALA A 614 23.38 17.31 -15.25
N LEU A 615 23.27 17.67 -13.96
CA LEU A 615 24.16 18.60 -13.26
C LEU A 615 25.51 17.97 -12.87
N LEU A 616 25.65 16.64 -12.93
CA LEU A 616 26.93 15.97 -12.66
C LEU A 616 27.96 16.21 -13.76
N GLN A 617 29.20 16.48 -13.38
CA GLN A 617 30.32 16.52 -14.32
C GLN A 617 30.63 15.11 -14.84
N PRO A 618 30.92 14.95 -16.14
CA PRO A 618 31.18 13.63 -16.71
C PRO A 618 32.53 13.10 -16.19
N PRO A 619 32.63 11.80 -15.87
CA PRO A 619 33.88 11.19 -15.41
C PRO A 619 34.99 11.37 -16.44
N LEU A 620 36.22 11.63 -15.98
CA LEU A 620 37.39 11.69 -16.84
C LEU A 620 37.94 10.26 -17.05
N TRP A 621 38.03 9.80 -18.30
CA TRP A 621 38.67 8.51 -18.59
C TRP A 621 40.19 8.61 -18.52
N PRO A 622 40.89 7.53 -18.09
CA PRO A 622 42.33 7.43 -18.24
C PRO A 622 42.76 7.68 -19.69
N SER A 623 43.84 8.43 -19.88
CA SER A 623 44.32 8.83 -21.22
C SER A 623 44.62 7.65 -22.16
N SER A 624 44.92 6.47 -21.59
CA SER A 624 45.13 5.20 -22.31
C SER A 624 43.84 4.63 -22.91
N TRP A 625 42.69 4.84 -22.26
CA TRP A 625 41.36 4.44 -22.75
C TRP A 625 40.76 5.48 -23.70
N ASN A 626 41.15 6.75 -23.56
CA ASN A 626 40.70 7.84 -24.43
C ASN A 626 41.00 7.64 -25.92
N LYS A 627 41.97 6.79 -26.30
CA LYS A 627 42.24 6.45 -27.71
C LYS A 627 41.41 5.29 -28.27
N LYS A 628 40.81 4.44 -27.42
CA LYS A 628 40.09 3.21 -27.83
C LYS A 628 38.60 3.19 -27.48
N VAL A 629 38.19 3.90 -26.41
CA VAL A 629 36.85 3.79 -25.79
C VAL A 629 36.11 5.11 -25.76
N SER A 630 36.76 6.25 -26.05
CA SER A 630 35.99 7.47 -26.30
C SER A 630 35.25 7.23 -27.62
N PRO A 631 33.90 7.18 -27.64
CA PRO A 631 33.22 7.28 -28.91
C PRO A 631 33.62 8.64 -29.44
N ARG A 632 34.49 8.66 -30.47
CA ARG A 632 34.62 9.80 -31.35
C ARG A 632 33.30 9.90 -32.11
N VAL A 633 32.23 10.27 -31.41
CA VAL A 633 31.12 10.93 -32.04
C VAL A 633 31.74 12.23 -32.51
N SER A 634 32.18 12.24 -33.78
CA SER A 634 32.26 13.49 -34.54
C SER A 634 31.01 14.27 -34.15
N SER A 635 31.14 15.52 -33.75
CA SER A 635 30.03 16.41 -33.41
C SER A 635 29.11 16.65 -34.62
N SER A 636 28.48 15.60 -35.13
CA SER A 636 27.28 15.65 -35.94
C SER A 636 26.16 15.99 -34.98
N ASP A 637 26.24 17.24 -34.50
CA ASP A 637 25.22 17.89 -33.70
C ASP A 637 23.91 17.74 -34.46
N LEU A 638 22.96 16.99 -33.90
CA LEU A 638 21.63 16.93 -34.47
C LEU A 638 21.10 18.37 -34.44
N PRO A 639 20.85 19.01 -35.60
CA PRO A 639 20.42 20.39 -35.58
C PRO A 639 19.08 20.49 -34.85
N GLY A 640 18.87 21.55 -34.07
CA GLY A 640 17.71 21.63 -33.16
C GLY A 640 16.37 21.40 -33.86
N TRP A 641 16.23 21.77 -35.15
CA TRP A 641 15.06 21.45 -35.96
C TRP A 641 14.81 19.94 -36.12
N ALA A 642 15.85 19.12 -36.24
CA ALA A 642 15.71 17.66 -36.35
C ALA A 642 15.28 17.04 -35.01
N ALA A 643 15.78 17.56 -33.89
CA ALA A 643 15.29 17.16 -32.57
C ALA A 643 13.81 17.56 -32.38
N SER A 644 13.41 18.76 -32.80
CA SER A 644 12.02 19.19 -32.79
C SER A 644 11.13 18.30 -33.67
N LEU A 645 11.58 17.92 -34.87
CA LEU A 645 10.81 17.03 -35.76
C LEU A 645 10.57 15.64 -35.16
N VAL A 646 11.52 15.11 -34.38
CA VAL A 646 11.33 13.82 -33.67
C VAL A 646 10.35 13.97 -32.50
N LEU A 647 10.34 15.12 -31.82
CA LEU A 647 9.46 15.36 -30.66
C LEU A 647 8.02 15.73 -31.04
N ILE A 648 7.78 16.37 -32.20
CA ILE A 648 6.44 16.81 -32.60
C ILE A 648 5.42 15.66 -32.61
N PRO A 649 5.70 14.47 -33.20
CA PRO A 649 4.77 13.34 -33.14
C PRO A 649 4.49 12.89 -31.70
N VAL A 650 5.51 12.83 -30.85
CA VAL A 650 5.35 12.44 -29.42
C VAL A 650 4.51 13.48 -28.67
N LEU A 651 4.72 14.76 -28.94
CA LEU A 651 3.92 15.86 -28.39
C LEU A 651 2.46 15.76 -28.85
N VAL A 652 2.21 15.45 -30.12
CA VAL A 652 0.85 15.24 -30.64
C VAL A 652 0.18 14.06 -29.96
N LEU A 653 0.87 12.94 -29.78
CA LEU A 653 0.34 11.79 -29.04
C LEU A 653 0.04 12.10 -27.57
N ALA A 654 0.91 12.87 -26.90
CA ALA A 654 0.66 13.31 -25.53
C ALA A 654 -0.52 14.30 -25.45
N MET A 655 -0.69 15.18 -26.45
CA MET A 655 -1.84 16.08 -26.58
C MET A 655 -3.15 15.31 -26.78
N THR A 656 -3.16 14.29 -27.64
CA THR A 656 -4.36 13.46 -27.86
C THR A 656 -4.71 12.64 -26.62
N ALA A 657 -3.72 12.05 -25.94
CA ALA A 657 -3.94 11.31 -24.69
C ALA A 657 -4.46 12.22 -23.56
N TRP A 658 -3.93 13.45 -23.44
CA TRP A 658 -4.44 14.43 -22.49
C TRP A 658 -5.88 14.85 -22.82
N GLY A 659 -6.17 15.10 -24.10
CA GLY A 659 -7.53 15.40 -24.57
C GLY A 659 -8.50 14.25 -24.28
N ALA A 660 -8.10 13.01 -24.53
CA ALA A 660 -8.88 11.81 -24.21
C ALA A 660 -9.20 11.72 -22.72
N SER A 661 -8.21 12.04 -21.86
CA SER A 661 -8.41 12.05 -20.41
C SER A 661 -9.41 13.09 -19.95
N ARG A 662 -9.41 14.29 -20.54
CA ARG A 662 -10.42 15.31 -20.21
C ARG A 662 -11.81 14.94 -20.73
N SER A 663 -11.91 14.33 -21.90
CA SER A 663 -13.17 13.76 -22.38
C SER A 663 -13.67 12.69 -21.41
N HIS A 664 -12.82 11.75 -20.97
CA HIS A 664 -13.21 10.69 -20.04
C HIS A 664 -13.70 11.23 -18.69
N GLU A 665 -12.98 12.17 -18.06
CA GLU A 665 -13.42 12.79 -16.81
C GLU A 665 -14.79 13.47 -16.94
N ASN A 666 -15.02 14.18 -18.05
CA ASN A 666 -16.32 14.79 -18.33
C ASN A 666 -17.41 13.73 -18.55
N ALA A 667 -17.09 12.61 -19.22
CA ALA A 667 -18.02 11.52 -19.46
C ALA A 667 -18.47 10.85 -18.15
N VAL A 668 -17.53 10.63 -17.23
CA VAL A 668 -17.83 10.13 -15.87
C VAL A 668 -18.75 11.10 -15.13
N LEU A 669 -18.50 12.41 -15.23
CA LEU A 669 -19.36 13.43 -14.62
C LEU A 669 -20.79 13.39 -15.20
N TYR A 670 -20.95 13.30 -16.52
CA TYR A 670 -22.27 13.17 -17.17
C TYR A 670 -22.99 11.89 -16.76
N GLY A 671 -22.25 10.80 -16.57
CA GLY A 671 -22.80 9.54 -16.04
C GLY A 671 -23.36 9.72 -14.62
N GLN A 672 -22.66 10.47 -13.77
CA GLN A 672 -23.10 10.75 -12.39
C GLN A 672 -24.31 11.71 -12.34
N THR A 673 -24.47 12.61 -13.31
CA THR A 673 -25.64 13.51 -13.38
C THR A 673 -26.86 12.88 -14.05
N GLY A 674 -26.76 11.63 -14.52
CA GLY A 674 -27.85 10.90 -15.18
C GLY A 674 -28.03 11.24 -16.66
N GLU A 675 -27.09 11.96 -17.27
CA GLU A 675 -27.12 12.35 -18.68
C GLU A 675 -26.52 11.25 -19.57
N ALA A 676 -27.18 10.08 -19.61
CA ALA A 676 -26.60 8.85 -20.15
C ALA A 676 -26.14 8.94 -21.63
N GLN A 677 -26.86 9.65 -22.50
CA GLN A 677 -26.45 9.83 -23.91
C GLN A 677 -25.21 10.72 -24.04
N LEU A 678 -25.13 11.80 -23.27
CA LEU A 678 -23.95 12.69 -23.27
C LEU A 678 -22.74 11.97 -22.67
N ALA A 679 -22.96 11.15 -21.65
CA ALA A 679 -21.93 10.26 -21.12
C ALA A 679 -21.41 9.32 -22.21
N TYR A 680 -22.29 8.63 -22.95
CA TYR A 680 -21.91 7.75 -24.07
C TYR A 680 -21.11 8.50 -25.14
N ASP A 681 -21.62 9.62 -25.67
CA ASP A 681 -20.97 10.39 -26.74
C ASP A 681 -19.56 10.85 -26.31
N THR A 682 -19.42 11.24 -25.03
CA THR A 682 -18.15 11.73 -24.49
C THR A 682 -17.18 10.58 -24.18
N PHE A 683 -17.67 9.42 -23.70
CA PHE A 683 -16.86 8.21 -23.56
C PHE A 683 -16.36 7.71 -24.92
N GLU A 684 -17.21 7.73 -25.95
CA GLU A 684 -16.82 7.38 -27.32
C GLU A 684 -15.71 8.32 -27.81
N GLN A 685 -15.86 9.63 -27.58
CA GLN A 685 -14.83 10.62 -27.90
C GLN A 685 -13.50 10.27 -27.23
N ALA A 686 -13.50 10.00 -25.91
CA ALA A 686 -12.29 9.64 -25.18
C ALA A 686 -11.62 8.39 -25.77
N ALA A 687 -12.40 7.33 -25.99
CA ALA A 687 -11.90 6.06 -26.53
C ALA A 687 -11.46 6.18 -28.02
N SER A 688 -11.95 7.19 -28.75
CA SER A 688 -11.51 7.47 -30.13
C SER A 688 -10.16 8.19 -30.19
N LEU A 689 -9.90 9.09 -29.22
CA LEU A 689 -8.69 9.90 -29.09
C LEU A 689 -7.51 9.10 -28.53
N ASP A 690 -7.78 8.22 -27.57
CA ASP A 690 -6.81 7.25 -27.04
C ASP A 690 -7.37 5.83 -27.13
N ARG A 691 -7.03 5.15 -28.23
CA ARG A 691 -7.57 3.82 -28.55
C ARG A 691 -6.91 2.68 -27.78
N LEU A 692 -5.77 2.95 -27.14
CA LEU A 692 -4.94 1.93 -26.49
C LEU A 692 -5.25 1.80 -25.00
N ARG A 693 -5.89 2.81 -24.40
CA ARG A 693 -6.21 2.83 -22.98
C ARG A 693 -7.42 1.92 -22.67
N PRO A 694 -7.23 0.82 -21.92
CA PRO A 694 -8.29 -0.17 -21.70
C PRO A 694 -9.43 0.38 -20.85
N GLU A 695 -9.16 1.28 -19.89
CA GLU A 695 -10.17 1.80 -18.98
C GLU A 695 -11.25 2.61 -19.73
N TYR A 696 -10.89 3.31 -20.80
CA TYR A 696 -11.87 4.05 -21.61
C TYR A 696 -12.82 3.13 -22.36
N ARG A 697 -12.34 1.96 -22.80
CA ARG A 697 -13.19 0.95 -23.46
C ARG A 697 -14.04 0.22 -22.44
N LEU A 698 -13.48 -0.07 -21.26
CA LEU A 698 -14.21 -0.66 -20.15
C LEU A 698 -15.40 0.22 -19.75
N ASP A 699 -15.15 1.49 -19.41
CA ASP A 699 -16.20 2.37 -18.91
C ASP A 699 -17.28 2.62 -19.97
N LEU A 700 -16.89 2.74 -21.25
CA LEU A 700 -17.83 2.82 -22.36
C LEU A 700 -18.67 1.53 -22.49
N THR A 701 -18.05 0.36 -22.34
CA THR A 701 -18.74 -0.94 -22.37
C THR A 701 -19.74 -1.03 -21.22
N SER A 702 -19.32 -0.71 -20.00
CA SER A 702 -20.17 -0.73 -18.80
C SER A 702 -21.36 0.24 -18.94
N ASN A 703 -21.12 1.45 -19.47
CA ASN A 703 -22.18 2.42 -19.73
C ASN A 703 -23.19 1.90 -20.78
N LEU A 704 -22.72 1.26 -21.84
CA LEU A 704 -23.58 0.64 -22.86
C LEU A 704 -24.40 -0.53 -22.30
N LEU A 705 -23.81 -1.36 -21.43
CA LEU A 705 -24.54 -2.45 -20.76
C LEU A 705 -25.63 -1.90 -19.83
N GLN A 706 -25.37 -0.80 -19.14
CA GLN A 706 -26.38 -0.11 -18.32
C GLN A 706 -27.51 0.51 -19.16
N LEU A 707 -27.18 1.08 -20.32
CA LEU A 707 -28.18 1.55 -21.28
C LEU A 707 -29.01 0.38 -21.83
N TYR A 708 -28.37 -0.75 -22.14
CA TYR A 708 -29.08 -1.97 -22.56
C TYR A 708 -30.03 -2.47 -21.46
N SER A 709 -29.58 -2.55 -20.21
CA SER A 709 -30.42 -3.05 -19.11
C SER A 709 -31.67 -2.20 -18.87
N THR A 710 -31.65 -0.93 -19.26
CA THR A 710 -32.79 -0.01 -19.12
C THR A 710 -33.67 0.09 -20.37
N THR A 711 -33.09 -0.04 -21.56
CA THR A 711 -33.79 0.16 -22.85
C THR A 711 -34.16 -1.12 -23.58
N GLY A 712 -33.41 -2.21 -23.36
CA GLY A 712 -33.51 -3.45 -24.13
C GLY A 712 -33.00 -3.37 -25.58
N ASP A 713 -32.32 -2.28 -25.97
CA ASP A 713 -31.87 -2.08 -27.35
C ASP A 713 -30.62 -2.92 -27.69
N GLN A 714 -30.80 -3.92 -28.56
CA GLN A 714 -29.75 -4.84 -29.02
C GLN A 714 -28.58 -4.14 -29.73
N VAL A 715 -28.77 -2.92 -30.25
CA VAL A 715 -27.68 -2.13 -30.83
C VAL A 715 -26.63 -1.83 -29.76
N MET A 716 -27.05 -1.47 -28.54
CA MET A 716 -26.13 -1.15 -27.44
C MET A 716 -25.26 -2.34 -27.08
N LEU A 717 -25.85 -3.53 -27.03
CA LEU A 717 -25.14 -4.77 -26.74
C LEU A 717 -24.10 -5.12 -27.83
N THR A 718 -24.44 -4.89 -29.10
CA THR A 718 -23.54 -5.09 -30.23
C THR A 718 -22.36 -4.12 -30.19
N VAL A 719 -22.61 -2.85 -29.89
CA VAL A 719 -21.58 -1.81 -29.76
C VAL A 719 -20.70 -2.06 -28.54
N ALA A 720 -21.28 -2.49 -27.42
CA ALA A 720 -20.55 -2.89 -26.21
C ALA A 720 -19.55 -4.02 -26.51
N ASN A 721 -20.00 -5.08 -27.20
CA ASN A 721 -19.12 -6.18 -27.62
C ASN A 721 -17.98 -5.71 -28.52
N HIS A 722 -18.25 -4.81 -29.47
CA HIS A 722 -17.20 -4.24 -30.30
C HIS A 722 -16.13 -3.51 -29.47
N HIS A 723 -16.54 -2.66 -28.52
CA HIS A 723 -15.60 -1.93 -27.68
C HIS A 723 -14.84 -2.81 -26.69
N TRP A 724 -15.52 -3.78 -26.09
CA TRP A 724 -14.92 -4.79 -25.25
C TRP A 724 -13.83 -5.58 -25.99
N GLN A 725 -14.12 -6.08 -27.19
CA GLN A 725 -13.12 -6.78 -28.03
C GLN A 725 -11.91 -5.90 -28.36
N GLN A 726 -12.12 -4.60 -28.62
CA GLN A 726 -11.01 -3.67 -28.82
C GLN A 726 -10.16 -3.49 -27.55
N GLY A 727 -10.79 -3.44 -26.37
CA GLY A 727 -10.08 -3.39 -25.09
C GLY A 727 -9.23 -4.65 -24.85
N MET A 728 -9.84 -5.83 -25.01
CA MET A 728 -9.17 -7.13 -24.83
C MET A 728 -8.00 -7.34 -25.80
N ARG A 729 -8.02 -6.73 -26.99
CA ARG A 729 -6.91 -6.81 -27.94
C ARG A 729 -5.61 -6.22 -27.41
N TYR A 730 -5.67 -5.16 -26.59
CA TYR A 730 -4.48 -4.43 -26.10
C TYR A 730 -4.21 -4.62 -24.61
N ALA A 731 -5.15 -5.22 -23.88
CA ALA A 731 -5.01 -5.57 -22.47
C ALA A 731 -5.75 -6.89 -22.15
N PRO A 732 -5.31 -8.03 -22.70
CA PRO A 732 -6.04 -9.31 -22.60
C PRO A 732 -6.13 -9.87 -21.18
N ARG A 733 -5.32 -9.36 -20.25
CA ARG A 733 -5.25 -9.76 -18.83
C ARG A 733 -5.87 -8.71 -17.89
N HIS A 734 -6.59 -7.73 -18.43
CA HIS A 734 -7.16 -6.66 -17.63
C HIS A 734 -8.40 -7.15 -16.87
N ARG A 735 -8.28 -7.25 -15.54
CA ARG A 735 -9.31 -7.81 -14.64
C ARG A 735 -10.70 -7.30 -14.95
N GLU A 736 -10.90 -5.98 -14.94
CA GLU A 736 -12.25 -5.44 -15.06
C GLU A 736 -12.82 -5.61 -16.47
N LEU A 737 -11.96 -5.74 -17.50
CA LEU A 737 -12.42 -6.03 -18.86
C LEU A 737 -12.89 -7.48 -18.98
N ILE A 738 -12.21 -8.42 -18.31
CA ILE A 738 -12.65 -9.82 -18.25
C ILE A 738 -14.05 -9.89 -17.61
N MET A 739 -14.25 -9.22 -16.46
CA MET A 739 -15.55 -9.22 -15.78
C MET A 739 -16.65 -8.50 -16.58
N ALA A 740 -16.36 -7.36 -17.21
CA ALA A 740 -17.32 -6.72 -18.12
C ALA A 740 -17.66 -7.61 -19.33
N GLY A 741 -16.71 -8.45 -19.77
CA GLY A 741 -16.92 -9.48 -20.78
C GLY A 741 -17.87 -10.57 -20.30
N VAL A 742 -17.76 -11.01 -19.04
CA VAL A 742 -18.71 -11.97 -18.43
C VAL A 742 -20.13 -11.40 -18.50
N ASP A 743 -20.35 -10.19 -18.00
CA ASP A 743 -21.68 -9.55 -18.01
C ASP A 743 -22.23 -9.41 -19.44
N LEU A 744 -21.39 -8.95 -20.37
CA LEU A 744 -21.73 -8.84 -21.78
C LEU A 744 -22.18 -10.19 -22.38
N LYS A 745 -21.44 -11.26 -22.12
CA LYS A 745 -21.74 -12.60 -22.65
C LYS A 745 -23.01 -13.18 -22.04
N ILE A 746 -23.27 -12.91 -20.77
CA ILE A 746 -24.55 -13.24 -20.12
C ILE A 746 -25.71 -12.53 -20.83
N TYR A 747 -25.60 -11.22 -21.09
CA TYR A 747 -26.63 -10.47 -21.81
C TYR A 747 -26.84 -10.93 -23.26
N GLN A 748 -25.81 -11.49 -23.89
CA GLN A 748 -25.87 -12.10 -25.23
C GLN A 748 -26.44 -13.53 -25.24
N GLY A 749 -26.57 -14.17 -24.07
CA GLY A 749 -26.93 -15.58 -23.94
C GLY A 749 -25.80 -16.55 -24.28
N GLU A 750 -24.55 -16.07 -24.36
CA GLU A 750 -23.34 -16.84 -24.67
C GLU A 750 -22.70 -17.38 -23.38
N PHE A 751 -23.42 -18.24 -22.65
CA PHE A 751 -23.05 -18.67 -21.30
C PHE A 751 -21.74 -19.46 -21.20
N GLN A 752 -21.41 -20.25 -22.22
CA GLN A 752 -20.15 -21.00 -22.27
C GLN A 752 -18.94 -20.05 -22.33
N GLU A 753 -19.01 -19.01 -23.17
CA GLU A 753 -17.93 -18.01 -23.26
C GLU A 753 -17.82 -17.18 -21.97
N ALA A 754 -18.94 -16.93 -21.28
CA ALA A 754 -18.93 -16.32 -19.95
C ALA A 754 -18.17 -17.20 -18.93
N GLY A 755 -18.42 -18.51 -18.93
CA GLY A 755 -17.70 -19.49 -18.10
C GLY A 755 -16.19 -19.53 -18.39
N GLU A 756 -15.78 -19.49 -19.67
CA GLU A 756 -14.37 -19.46 -20.08
C GLU A 756 -13.64 -18.21 -19.55
N LEU A 757 -14.27 -17.03 -19.65
CA LEU A 757 -13.73 -15.78 -19.10
C LEU A 757 -13.59 -15.82 -17.57
N ILE A 758 -14.57 -16.42 -16.90
CA ILE A 758 -14.54 -16.64 -15.46
C ILE A 758 -13.36 -17.57 -15.07
N GLN A 759 -13.14 -18.65 -15.81
CA GLN A 759 -12.03 -19.57 -15.56
C GLN A 759 -10.66 -18.91 -15.82
N GLN A 760 -10.56 -18.10 -16.88
CA GLN A 760 -9.38 -17.29 -17.16
C GLN A 760 -9.02 -16.42 -15.96
N ARG A 761 -10.03 -15.74 -15.36
CA ARG A 761 -9.83 -14.82 -14.23
C ARG A 761 -9.18 -15.48 -13.02
N ILE A 762 -9.59 -16.70 -12.68
CA ILE A 762 -9.06 -17.46 -11.54
C ILE A 762 -7.67 -18.02 -11.84
N THR A 763 -7.46 -18.50 -13.07
CA THR A 763 -6.17 -19.07 -13.48
C THR A 763 -5.06 -18.00 -13.49
N GLU A 764 -5.37 -16.78 -13.89
CA GLU A 764 -4.41 -15.66 -13.92
C GLU A 764 -4.16 -15.03 -12.55
N ALA A 765 -4.99 -15.31 -11.55
CA ALA A 765 -4.90 -14.72 -10.22
C ALA A 765 -5.31 -15.71 -9.11
N PRO A 766 -4.60 -16.85 -8.96
CA PRO A 766 -5.03 -17.97 -8.11
C PRO A 766 -5.10 -17.65 -6.61
N LEU A 767 -4.39 -16.61 -6.16
CA LEU A 767 -4.37 -16.14 -4.76
C LEU A 767 -5.13 -14.81 -4.56
N ASP A 768 -5.96 -14.39 -5.52
CA ASP A 768 -6.80 -13.20 -5.39
C ASP A 768 -8.12 -13.51 -4.66
N ARG A 769 -8.19 -13.12 -3.38
CA ARG A 769 -9.36 -13.28 -2.51
C ARG A 769 -10.66 -12.80 -3.17
N THR A 770 -10.66 -11.55 -3.64
CA THR A 770 -11.85 -10.92 -4.21
C THR A 770 -12.23 -11.57 -5.54
N GLY A 771 -11.26 -12.16 -6.24
CA GLY A 771 -11.50 -12.94 -7.45
C GLY A 771 -12.50 -14.07 -7.24
N TYR A 772 -12.31 -14.91 -6.21
CA TYR A 772 -13.23 -16.02 -5.92
C TYR A 772 -14.63 -15.55 -5.51
N GLU A 773 -14.74 -14.45 -4.76
CA GLU A 773 -16.02 -13.85 -4.39
C GLU A 773 -16.79 -13.36 -5.62
N GLU A 774 -16.13 -12.60 -6.50
CA GLU A 774 -16.71 -12.08 -7.75
C GLU A 774 -17.10 -13.20 -8.71
N VAL A 775 -16.22 -14.18 -8.91
CA VAL A 775 -16.39 -15.27 -9.85
C VAL A 775 -17.49 -16.25 -9.40
N SER A 776 -17.53 -16.60 -8.10
CA SER A 776 -18.63 -17.42 -7.57
C SER A 776 -19.98 -16.70 -7.63
N ALA A 777 -20.01 -15.39 -7.41
CA ALA A 777 -21.21 -14.58 -7.59
C ALA A 777 -21.64 -14.54 -9.07
N ALA A 778 -20.68 -14.46 -10.00
CA ALA A 778 -20.96 -14.50 -11.44
C ALA A 778 -21.58 -15.85 -11.85
N TYR A 779 -21.02 -16.99 -11.41
CA TYR A 779 -21.64 -18.30 -11.62
C TYR A 779 -23.05 -18.38 -11.02
N LEU A 780 -23.24 -17.84 -9.80
CA LEU A 780 -24.56 -17.85 -9.16
C LEU A 780 -25.58 -17.02 -9.94
N ASN A 781 -25.19 -15.84 -10.43
CA ASN A 781 -26.03 -15.00 -11.26
C ASN A 781 -26.34 -15.65 -12.61
N LEU A 782 -25.35 -16.32 -13.22
CA LEU A 782 -25.52 -17.07 -14.45
C LEU A 782 -26.55 -18.18 -14.30
N VAL A 783 -26.43 -19.00 -13.26
CA VAL A 783 -27.38 -20.08 -12.93
C VAL A 783 -28.80 -19.53 -12.68
N LYS A 784 -28.93 -18.45 -11.91
CA LYS A 784 -30.22 -17.77 -11.71
C LYS A 784 -30.83 -17.28 -13.02
N PHE A 785 -30.03 -16.67 -13.88
CA PHE A 785 -30.49 -16.14 -15.16
C PHE A 785 -30.95 -17.25 -16.10
N MET A 786 -30.21 -18.36 -16.18
CA MET A 786 -30.58 -19.55 -16.93
C MET A 786 -31.91 -20.14 -16.43
N SER A 787 -32.11 -20.19 -15.10
CA SER A 787 -33.37 -20.66 -14.51
C SER A 787 -34.54 -19.73 -14.77
N GLY A 788 -34.34 -18.40 -14.72
CA GLY A 788 -35.40 -17.40 -14.92
C GLY A 788 -35.94 -17.35 -16.35
N ASN A 789 -35.15 -17.77 -17.34
CA ASN A 789 -35.56 -17.90 -18.73
C ASN A 789 -36.17 -19.27 -19.08
N SER A 790 -36.10 -20.26 -18.16
CA SER A 790 -36.77 -21.54 -18.33
C SER A 790 -38.28 -21.36 -18.10
N THR A 791 -39.07 -21.59 -19.14
CA THR A 791 -40.53 -21.42 -19.12
C THR A 791 -41.18 -22.39 -18.13
N GLN A 792 -41.64 -21.85 -16.99
CA GLN A 792 -42.84 -22.17 -16.19
C GLN A 792 -43.35 -23.61 -15.94
N ASP A 793 -42.72 -24.67 -16.44
CA ASP A 793 -43.08 -26.06 -16.11
C ASP A 793 -41.92 -26.74 -15.40
N ALA A 794 -42.22 -27.30 -14.22
CA ALA A 794 -41.33 -28.12 -13.40
C ALA A 794 -40.97 -29.44 -14.12
N SER A 795 -40.15 -29.35 -15.15
CA SER A 795 -39.46 -30.46 -15.82
C SER A 795 -37.96 -30.15 -15.84
N PRO A 796 -37.10 -31.18 -15.85
CA PRO A 796 -35.71 -31.08 -15.39
C PRO A 796 -34.98 -29.96 -16.12
N VAL A 797 -34.57 -28.98 -15.34
CA VAL A 797 -33.79 -27.84 -15.81
C VAL A 797 -32.45 -28.36 -16.31
N GLU A 798 -32.06 -27.81 -17.46
CA GLU A 798 -31.13 -28.34 -18.45
C GLU A 798 -29.77 -28.84 -17.87
N PRO A 799 -29.16 -29.89 -18.46
CA PRO A 799 -27.79 -30.33 -18.14
C PRO A 799 -26.77 -29.19 -18.06
N ALA A 800 -26.98 -28.12 -18.85
CA ALA A 800 -26.15 -26.93 -18.84
C ALA A 800 -26.20 -26.14 -17.52
N LEU A 801 -27.35 -26.08 -16.83
CA LEU A 801 -27.46 -25.42 -15.53
C LEU A 801 -26.71 -26.21 -14.46
N ALA A 802 -26.88 -27.54 -14.45
CA ALA A 802 -26.16 -28.43 -13.55
C ALA A 802 -24.64 -28.35 -13.75
N GLU A 803 -24.20 -28.33 -15.02
CA GLU A 803 -22.80 -28.15 -15.41
C GLU A 803 -22.25 -26.81 -14.93
N THR A 804 -22.96 -25.71 -15.17
CA THR A 804 -22.54 -24.36 -14.72
C THR A 804 -22.43 -24.27 -13.20
N ALA A 805 -23.41 -24.82 -12.46
CA ALA A 805 -23.36 -24.87 -11.01
C ALA A 805 -22.17 -25.71 -10.52
N GLN A 806 -21.88 -26.83 -11.20
CA GLN A 806 -20.73 -27.68 -10.91
C GLN A 806 -19.40 -26.97 -11.16
N GLU A 807 -19.26 -26.22 -12.25
CA GLU A 807 -18.08 -25.38 -12.53
C GLU A 807 -17.86 -24.34 -11.42
N GLY A 808 -18.93 -23.68 -10.97
CA GLY A 808 -18.87 -22.76 -9.84
C GLY A 808 -18.42 -23.44 -8.53
N LEU A 809 -18.83 -24.69 -8.28
CA LEU A 809 -18.39 -25.47 -7.12
C LEU A 809 -16.92 -25.92 -7.22
N GLN A 810 -16.40 -26.17 -8.43
CA GLN A 810 -14.99 -26.51 -8.64
C GLN A 810 -14.02 -25.42 -8.17
N LEU A 811 -14.48 -24.17 -8.03
CA LEU A 811 -13.69 -23.07 -7.49
C LEU A 811 -13.09 -23.39 -6.12
N LEU A 812 -13.80 -24.13 -5.26
CA LEU A 812 -13.28 -24.57 -3.96
C LEU A 812 -12.03 -25.44 -4.14
N HIS A 813 -12.10 -26.39 -5.07
CA HIS A 813 -10.98 -27.27 -5.37
C HIS A 813 -9.80 -26.49 -5.97
N ILE A 814 -10.07 -25.54 -6.87
CA ILE A 814 -9.04 -24.68 -7.48
C ILE A 814 -8.33 -23.85 -6.39
N GLN A 815 -9.08 -23.26 -5.47
CA GLN A 815 -8.49 -22.51 -4.35
C GLN A 815 -7.66 -23.42 -3.44
N GLN A 816 -8.15 -24.62 -3.12
CA GLN A 816 -7.42 -25.60 -2.32
C GLN A 816 -6.10 -26.03 -3.00
N GLN A 817 -6.11 -26.26 -4.32
CA GLN A 817 -4.90 -26.54 -5.10
C GLN A 817 -3.91 -25.37 -5.08
N ALA A 818 -4.41 -24.13 -5.25
CA ALA A 818 -3.58 -22.94 -5.15
C ALA A 818 -2.94 -22.82 -3.75
N ASN A 819 -3.71 -23.11 -2.69
CA ASN A 819 -3.25 -23.10 -1.30
C ASN A 819 -2.16 -24.14 -1.02
N GLN A 820 -2.16 -25.29 -1.69
CA GLN A 820 -1.10 -26.29 -1.55
C GLN A 820 0.25 -25.82 -2.11
N GLN A 821 0.23 -24.90 -3.08
CA GLN A 821 1.44 -24.34 -3.71
C GLN A 821 1.88 -23.02 -3.06
N ALA A 822 0.97 -22.33 -2.37
CA ALA A 822 1.23 -21.07 -1.70
C ALA A 822 2.06 -21.26 -0.42
N LYS A 823 2.88 -20.27 -0.09
CA LYS A 823 3.60 -20.24 1.20
C LYS A 823 2.67 -19.94 2.38
N VAL A 824 1.72 -19.05 2.15
CA VAL A 824 0.64 -18.73 3.09
C VAL A 824 -0.67 -19.01 2.35
N PRO A 825 -1.51 -19.92 2.85
CA PRO A 825 -2.75 -20.27 2.18
C PRO A 825 -3.73 -19.09 2.21
N LEU A 826 -4.49 -18.94 1.13
CA LEU A 826 -5.59 -18.00 1.03
C LEU A 826 -6.79 -18.53 1.83
N ALA A 827 -7.22 -17.76 2.84
CA ALA A 827 -8.39 -18.09 3.64
C ALA A 827 -9.68 -18.06 2.80
N ILE A 828 -10.59 -19.01 3.08
CA ILE A 828 -11.94 -19.03 2.50
C ILE A 828 -12.79 -17.98 3.21
N THR A 829 -13.44 -17.14 2.42
CA THR A 829 -14.25 -16.02 2.94
C THR A 829 -15.69 -16.46 3.15
N SER A 830 -16.41 -15.78 4.04
CA SER A 830 -17.84 -16.06 4.26
C SER A 830 -18.67 -15.83 3.00
N VAL A 831 -18.35 -14.79 2.21
CA VAL A 831 -19.02 -14.50 0.94
C VAL A 831 -18.81 -15.62 -0.07
N PHE A 832 -17.55 -16.05 -0.27
CA PHE A 832 -17.25 -17.15 -1.18
C PHE A 832 -17.92 -18.45 -0.74
N LYS A 833 -17.82 -18.79 0.56
CA LYS A 833 -18.50 -19.95 1.15
C LYS A 833 -20.01 -19.91 0.89
N ASN A 834 -20.67 -18.78 1.15
CA ASN A 834 -22.11 -18.64 0.94
C ASN A 834 -22.50 -18.80 -0.54
N ASN A 835 -21.73 -18.23 -1.46
CA ASN A 835 -21.97 -18.40 -2.90
C ASN A 835 -21.87 -19.88 -3.31
N LEU A 836 -20.89 -20.63 -2.77
CA LEU A 836 -20.79 -22.07 -2.99
C LEU A 836 -22.01 -22.83 -2.44
N MET A 837 -22.51 -22.47 -1.26
CA MET A 837 -23.73 -23.08 -0.69
C MET A 837 -24.93 -22.87 -1.62
N TYR A 838 -25.11 -21.65 -2.14
CA TYR A 838 -26.20 -21.37 -3.08
C TYR A 838 -26.02 -22.09 -4.42
N LEU A 839 -24.81 -22.13 -4.97
CA LEU A 839 -24.51 -22.91 -6.17
C LEU A 839 -24.81 -24.39 -5.97
N ARG A 840 -24.54 -24.94 -4.78
CA ARG A 840 -24.90 -26.31 -4.44
C ARG A 840 -26.41 -26.52 -4.42
N ALA A 841 -27.18 -25.61 -3.83
CA ALA A 841 -28.64 -25.69 -3.84
C ALA A 841 -29.19 -25.72 -5.28
N TRP A 842 -28.65 -24.89 -6.17
CA TRP A 842 -29.02 -24.89 -7.59
C TRP A 842 -28.61 -26.18 -8.31
N GLN A 843 -27.44 -26.75 -7.98
CA GLN A 843 -27.02 -28.05 -8.51
C GLN A 843 -28.02 -29.16 -8.12
N GLU A 844 -28.45 -29.21 -6.85
CA GLU A 844 -29.42 -30.20 -6.38
C GLU A 844 -30.81 -30.01 -7.02
N PHE A 845 -31.22 -28.76 -7.27
CA PHE A 845 -32.43 -28.46 -8.03
C PHE A 845 -32.33 -28.95 -9.48
N ALA A 846 -31.21 -28.68 -10.16
CA ALA A 846 -30.97 -29.13 -11.53
C ALA A 846 -30.94 -30.66 -11.66
N ALA A 847 -30.38 -31.34 -10.65
CA ALA A 847 -30.34 -32.81 -10.58
C ALA A 847 -31.71 -33.45 -10.28
N GLY A 848 -32.72 -32.65 -9.90
CA GLY A 848 -34.04 -33.12 -9.50
C GLY A 848 -34.10 -33.66 -8.06
N ASN A 849 -33.05 -33.45 -7.26
CA ASN A 849 -32.99 -33.87 -5.86
C ASN A 849 -33.73 -32.88 -4.94
N LEU A 850 -33.68 -31.59 -5.26
CA LEU A 850 -34.41 -30.53 -4.56
C LEU A 850 -35.78 -30.34 -5.23
N PRO A 851 -36.90 -30.70 -4.56
CA PRO A 851 -38.19 -30.92 -5.23
C PRO A 851 -39.04 -29.66 -5.41
N PHE A 852 -38.55 -28.48 -5.04
CA PHE A 852 -39.22 -27.20 -5.24
C PHE A 852 -38.35 -26.22 -6.03
N ALA A 853 -39.00 -25.31 -6.77
CA ALA A 853 -38.27 -24.33 -7.57
C ALA A 853 -37.59 -23.28 -6.68
N LEU A 854 -36.30 -23.04 -6.93
CA LEU A 854 -35.58 -21.94 -6.30
C LEU A 854 -35.99 -20.61 -6.94
N ASN A 855 -36.15 -19.56 -6.14
CA ASN A 855 -36.50 -18.23 -6.66
C ASN A 855 -35.29 -17.61 -7.37
N PRO A 856 -35.34 -17.29 -8.68
CA PRO A 856 -34.21 -16.66 -9.37
C PRO A 856 -33.91 -15.24 -8.87
N SER A 857 -34.94 -14.55 -8.35
CA SER A 857 -34.85 -13.15 -7.90
C SER A 857 -34.36 -13.01 -6.46
N GLU A 858 -34.45 -14.06 -5.65
CA GLU A 858 -34.13 -14.03 -4.22
C GLU A 858 -33.40 -15.30 -3.81
N ASN A 859 -32.32 -15.17 -3.03
CA ASN A 859 -31.65 -16.34 -2.47
C ASN A 859 -32.56 -17.04 -1.43
N PRO A 860 -32.46 -18.38 -1.27
CA PRO A 860 -33.11 -19.06 -0.16
C PRO A 860 -32.68 -18.45 1.18
N LEU A 861 -33.64 -18.42 2.12
CA LEU A 861 -33.47 -17.81 3.44
C LEU A 861 -32.33 -18.45 4.23
N TYR A 862 -32.19 -19.78 4.11
CA TYR A 862 -31.13 -20.54 4.75
C TYR A 862 -30.68 -21.67 3.82
N VAL A 863 -29.36 -21.81 3.65
CA VAL A 863 -28.73 -22.91 2.93
C VAL A 863 -27.49 -23.34 3.71
N SER A 864 -27.41 -24.62 4.05
CA SER A 864 -26.22 -25.21 4.68
C SER A 864 -26.01 -26.60 4.09
N PHE A 865 -24.84 -26.83 3.51
CA PHE A 865 -24.36 -28.13 3.06
C PHE A 865 -23.10 -28.48 3.87
N LEU A 866 -23.25 -29.43 4.79
CA LEU A 866 -22.31 -29.69 5.87
C LEU A 866 -21.03 -30.38 5.40
N ASP A 867 -21.10 -31.17 4.35
CA ASP A 867 -19.95 -31.68 3.61
C ASP A 867 -19.10 -30.53 3.03
N LEU A 868 -19.75 -29.49 2.49
CA LEU A 868 -19.07 -28.31 2.00
C LEU A 868 -18.54 -27.43 3.14
N GLU A 869 -19.24 -27.35 4.28
CA GLU A 869 -18.72 -26.70 5.48
C GLU A 869 -17.42 -27.37 5.96
N TYR A 870 -17.40 -28.70 6.02
CA TYR A 870 -16.21 -29.49 6.33
C TYR A 870 -15.08 -29.21 5.34
N ALA A 871 -15.36 -29.25 4.03
CA ALA A 871 -14.37 -29.01 2.98
C ALA A 871 -13.79 -27.58 3.00
N THR A 872 -14.56 -26.60 3.51
CA THR A 872 -14.10 -25.21 3.69
C THR A 872 -13.34 -24.98 4.99
N GLY A 873 -13.21 -26.00 5.86
CA GLY A 873 -12.53 -25.88 7.16
C GLY A 873 -13.28 -25.00 8.16
N ALA A 874 -14.61 -24.90 8.04
CA ALA A 874 -15.42 -24.08 8.93
C ALA A 874 -15.55 -24.73 10.32
N GLU A 875 -15.58 -23.91 11.36
CA GLU A 875 -16.00 -24.39 12.68
C GLU A 875 -17.45 -24.86 12.64
N GLN A 876 -17.76 -25.89 13.43
CA GLN A 876 -19.11 -26.44 13.52
C GLN A 876 -20.07 -25.40 14.13
N ALA A 877 -20.84 -24.73 13.27
CA ALA A 877 -21.83 -23.73 13.70
C ALA A 877 -23.11 -24.36 14.29
N TRP A 878 -23.38 -25.62 13.95
CA TRP A 878 -24.52 -26.39 14.43
C TRP A 878 -24.35 -26.80 15.89
N ARG A 879 -25.40 -26.60 16.68
CA ARG A 879 -25.38 -26.87 18.12
C ARG A 879 -26.06 -28.20 18.42
N ALA A 880 -25.60 -28.82 19.49
CA ALA A 880 -26.15 -30.06 20.01
C ALA A 880 -26.48 -29.86 21.50
N TRP A 881 -27.61 -30.44 21.92
CA TRP A 881 -28.04 -30.44 23.31
C TRP A 881 -28.70 -31.77 23.63
N GLY A 882 -28.63 -32.21 24.88
CA GLY A 882 -29.30 -33.44 25.31
C GLY A 882 -29.75 -33.33 26.75
N ARG A 883 -30.76 -34.12 27.11
CA ARG A 883 -31.12 -34.34 28.51
C ARG A 883 -30.07 -35.17 29.25
N GLU A 884 -30.22 -35.30 30.57
CA GLU A 884 -29.22 -35.85 31.49
C GLU A 884 -28.63 -37.20 31.01
N ASP A 885 -29.47 -38.08 30.41
CA ASP A 885 -29.08 -39.40 29.93
C ASP A 885 -28.95 -39.53 28.39
N ALA A 886 -28.89 -38.43 27.65
CA ALA A 886 -28.93 -38.44 26.18
C ALA A 886 -27.57 -38.60 25.48
N GLN A 887 -26.45 -38.72 26.22
CA GLN A 887 -25.06 -38.93 25.73
C GLN A 887 -24.82 -38.67 24.22
N LEU A 888 -25.10 -37.42 23.80
CA LEU A 888 -25.20 -37.01 22.40
C LEU A 888 -23.86 -36.47 21.93
N THR A 889 -23.44 -36.92 20.75
CA THR A 889 -22.25 -36.41 20.07
C THR A 889 -22.61 -36.02 18.65
N THR A 890 -22.16 -34.83 18.24
CA THR A 890 -22.20 -34.38 16.86
C THR A 890 -20.77 -34.21 16.37
N THR A 891 -20.50 -34.66 15.16
CA THR A 891 -19.18 -34.54 14.55
C THR A 891 -19.37 -34.16 13.09
N LEU A 892 -18.79 -33.03 12.69
CA LEU A 892 -18.75 -32.62 11.29
C LEU A 892 -17.75 -33.50 10.53
N THR A 893 -18.21 -34.16 9.48
CA THR A 893 -17.45 -35.08 8.63
C THR A 893 -17.54 -34.68 7.17
N ASP A 894 -16.79 -35.35 6.29
CA ASP A 894 -16.86 -35.18 4.83
C ASP A 894 -18.19 -35.64 4.21
N GLU A 895 -19.00 -36.41 4.94
CA GLU A 895 -20.36 -36.81 4.53
C GLU A 895 -21.47 -35.90 5.09
N GLY A 896 -21.16 -35.05 6.07
CA GLY A 896 -22.10 -34.18 6.75
C GLY A 896 -21.97 -34.18 8.28
N LEU A 897 -22.99 -33.70 8.99
CA LEU A 897 -23.03 -33.69 10.46
C LEU A 897 -23.53 -35.03 10.99
N LEU A 898 -22.59 -35.89 11.37
CA LEU A 898 -22.88 -37.17 12.02
C LEU A 898 -23.38 -36.92 13.44
N THR A 899 -24.57 -37.41 13.76
CA THR A 899 -25.19 -37.30 15.07
C THR A 899 -25.41 -38.70 15.63
N ILE A 900 -24.81 -38.96 16.80
CA ILE A 900 -24.92 -40.23 17.52
C ILE A 900 -25.40 -39.96 18.94
N ASN A 901 -26.46 -40.64 19.36
CA ASN A 901 -26.93 -40.64 20.74
C ASN A 901 -26.77 -42.04 21.33
N THR A 902 -25.77 -42.21 22.19
CA THR A 902 -25.51 -43.50 22.88
C THR A 902 -26.32 -43.68 24.16
N GLY A 903 -27.00 -42.63 24.59
CA GLY A 903 -27.83 -42.57 25.78
C GLY A 903 -29.23 -43.14 25.56
N THR A 904 -30.09 -43.03 26.57
CA THR A 904 -31.49 -43.52 26.53
C THR A 904 -32.52 -42.39 26.52
N ASP A 905 -32.07 -41.13 26.61
CA ASP A 905 -32.95 -39.95 26.60
C ASP A 905 -32.75 -39.12 25.33
N LEU A 906 -33.65 -38.16 25.11
CA LEU A 906 -33.72 -37.32 23.92
C LEU A 906 -32.50 -36.40 23.80
N GLY A 907 -31.78 -36.54 22.70
CA GLY A 907 -30.80 -35.57 22.21
C GLY A 907 -31.34 -34.79 21.03
N LEU A 908 -30.83 -33.58 20.80
CA LEU A 908 -31.19 -32.75 19.66
C LEU A 908 -29.97 -32.08 19.05
N ALA A 909 -29.95 -32.04 17.71
CA ALA A 909 -29.03 -31.23 16.92
C ALA A 909 -29.84 -30.14 16.20
N HIS A 910 -29.34 -28.91 16.11
CA HIS A 910 -30.08 -27.84 15.47
C HIS A 910 -29.21 -26.87 14.67
N THR A 911 -29.85 -26.23 13.69
CA THR A 911 -29.25 -25.19 12.86
C THR A 911 -28.89 -23.96 13.70
N PRO A 912 -27.98 -23.10 13.21
CA PRO A 912 -27.89 -21.71 13.65
C PRO A 912 -29.24 -20.98 13.50
N ASN A 913 -29.31 -19.78 14.08
CA ASN A 913 -30.52 -18.96 14.03
C ASN A 913 -30.90 -18.62 12.57
N ILE A 914 -32.16 -18.84 12.20
CA ILE A 914 -32.73 -18.54 10.88
C ILE A 914 -33.71 -17.38 11.05
N PRO A 915 -33.58 -16.28 10.28
CA PRO A 915 -34.44 -15.11 10.43
C PRO A 915 -35.81 -15.31 9.77
N LEU A 916 -36.66 -16.14 10.39
CA LEU A 916 -38.02 -16.39 9.96
C LEU A 916 -38.90 -15.14 10.18
N GLN A 917 -39.98 -15.03 9.42
CA GLN A 917 -40.92 -13.91 9.48
C GLN A 917 -42.33 -14.39 9.85
N SER A 918 -43.02 -13.59 10.65
CA SER A 918 -44.43 -13.81 11.02
C SER A 918 -45.31 -13.93 9.77
N LYS A 919 -46.31 -14.82 9.81
CA LYS A 919 -47.33 -14.99 8.74
C LYS A 919 -46.75 -15.33 7.37
N THR A 920 -45.54 -15.88 7.36
CA THR A 920 -44.82 -16.24 6.15
C THR A 920 -44.76 -17.76 6.03
N THR A 921 -44.91 -18.27 4.81
CA THR A 921 -44.86 -19.70 4.50
C THR A 921 -43.50 -20.04 3.90
N TYR A 922 -42.95 -21.18 4.33
CA TYR A 922 -41.62 -21.64 3.97
C TYR A 922 -41.67 -23.11 3.51
N GLN A 923 -40.84 -23.43 2.52
CA GLN A 923 -40.51 -24.79 2.11
C GLN A 923 -39.15 -25.17 2.66
N VAL A 924 -39.05 -26.39 3.19
CA VAL A 924 -37.83 -26.97 3.74
C VAL A 924 -37.52 -28.24 2.99
N TRP A 925 -36.27 -28.37 2.57
CA TRP A 925 -35.68 -29.61 2.07
C TRP A 925 -34.50 -29.98 2.97
N VAL A 926 -34.44 -31.25 3.38
CA VAL A 926 -33.33 -31.82 4.15
C VAL A 926 -32.78 -33.03 3.41
N ASP A 927 -31.48 -33.02 3.16
CA ASP A 927 -30.73 -34.14 2.59
C ASP A 927 -29.94 -34.85 3.70
N PHE A 928 -29.99 -36.17 3.70
CA PHE A 928 -29.28 -37.03 4.63
C PHE A 928 -28.25 -37.88 3.88
N ALA A 929 -27.07 -38.06 4.47
CA ALA A 929 -26.12 -39.05 3.97
C ALA A 929 -26.47 -40.47 4.46
N GLN A 930 -27.01 -40.57 5.68
CA GLN A 930 -27.41 -41.83 6.30
C GLN A 930 -28.47 -41.58 7.37
N ILE A 931 -29.41 -42.52 7.50
CA ILE A 931 -30.34 -42.61 8.64
C ILE A 931 -30.36 -44.07 9.10
N SER A 932 -29.95 -44.30 10.34
CA SER A 932 -29.93 -45.60 11.03
C SER A 932 -30.59 -45.42 12.39
N LEU A 933 -31.92 -45.31 12.43
CA LEU A 933 -32.67 -45.12 13.67
C LEU A 933 -33.77 -46.17 13.80
N GLU A 934 -34.01 -46.64 15.03
CA GLU A 934 -35.10 -47.58 15.32
C GLU A 934 -36.48 -46.90 15.28
N ALA A 935 -36.54 -45.60 15.61
CA ALA A 935 -37.74 -44.79 15.56
C ALA A 935 -37.64 -43.72 14.45
N PRO A 936 -38.78 -43.27 13.87
CA PRO A 936 -38.78 -42.21 12.87
C PRO A 936 -38.16 -40.93 13.40
N LEU A 937 -37.22 -40.36 12.65
CA LEU A 937 -36.61 -39.06 12.96
C LEU A 937 -37.70 -37.96 12.94
N GLN A 938 -37.67 -37.09 13.95
CA GLN A 938 -38.56 -35.93 14.01
C GLN A 938 -37.77 -34.64 13.78
N ILE A 939 -38.31 -33.77 12.92
CA ILE A 939 -37.78 -32.45 12.61
C ILE A 939 -38.76 -31.41 13.14
N HIS A 940 -38.28 -30.48 13.96
CA HIS A 940 -39.10 -29.41 14.54
C HIS A 940 -38.62 -28.05 14.03
N VAL A 941 -39.57 -27.19 13.68
CA VAL A 941 -39.30 -25.77 13.43
C VAL A 941 -39.64 -25.00 14.69
N ILE A 942 -38.63 -24.40 15.31
CA ILE A 942 -38.76 -23.61 16.53
C ILE A 942 -38.73 -22.14 16.14
N ALA A 943 -39.72 -21.37 16.59
CA ALA A 943 -39.69 -19.92 16.56
C ALA A 943 -40.32 -19.37 17.84
N THR A 944 -39.54 -18.59 18.59
CA THR A 944 -39.92 -18.09 19.90
C THR A 944 -40.75 -16.81 19.77
N ASP A 945 -41.95 -16.77 20.37
CA ASP A 945 -42.73 -15.54 20.54
C ASP A 945 -42.29 -14.75 21.80
N SER A 946 -42.91 -13.60 22.08
CA SER A 946 -42.61 -12.77 23.25
C SER A 946 -42.93 -13.43 24.60
N GLU A 947 -43.56 -14.61 24.63
CA GLU A 947 -43.96 -15.34 25.85
C GLU A 947 -43.08 -16.58 26.12
N GLY A 948 -42.21 -16.97 25.18
CA GLY A 948 -41.24 -18.05 25.33
C GLY A 948 -41.68 -19.38 24.71
N GLY A 949 -41.17 -19.64 23.49
CA GLY A 949 -40.93 -20.94 22.86
C GLY A 949 -42.15 -21.78 22.45
N ALA A 950 -42.66 -21.59 21.23
CA ALA A 950 -43.65 -22.48 20.62
C ALA A 950 -43.07 -23.18 19.37
N THR A 951 -43.09 -24.52 19.36
CA THR A 951 -42.87 -25.33 18.15
C THR A 951 -43.91 -24.95 17.11
N GLN A 952 -43.48 -24.41 15.96
CA GLN A 952 -44.37 -23.95 14.89
C GLN A 952 -44.78 -25.09 13.97
N HIS A 953 -43.91 -26.10 13.81
CA HIS A 953 -44.16 -27.25 12.97
C HIS A 953 -43.36 -28.45 13.45
N THR A 954 -43.93 -29.65 13.29
CA THR A 954 -43.26 -30.93 13.52
C THR A 954 -43.48 -31.80 12.29
N HIS A 955 -42.38 -32.21 11.66
CA HIS A 955 -42.35 -33.18 10.56
C HIS A 955 -41.79 -34.51 11.06
N ILE A 956 -42.49 -35.61 10.79
CA ILE A 956 -42.05 -36.96 11.15
C ILE A 956 -41.70 -37.67 9.84
N LEU A 957 -40.45 -38.14 9.71
CA LEU A 957 -40.00 -38.79 8.48
C LEU A 957 -40.84 -40.03 8.16
N THR A 958 -41.33 -40.10 6.92
CA THR A 958 -42.01 -41.28 6.38
C THR A 958 -41.01 -42.39 6.02
N GLN A 959 -41.48 -43.63 5.86
CA GLN A 959 -40.61 -44.74 5.42
C GLN A 959 -39.97 -44.48 4.05
N GLU A 960 -40.67 -43.75 3.17
CA GLU A 960 -40.15 -43.39 1.85
C GLU A 960 -39.05 -42.32 1.95
N GLU A 961 -39.23 -41.28 2.76
CA GLU A 961 -38.21 -40.26 3.02
C GLU A 961 -36.96 -40.86 3.69
N THR A 962 -37.13 -41.76 4.65
CA THR A 962 -36.00 -42.48 5.28
C THR A 962 -35.24 -43.34 4.27
N LYS A 963 -35.95 -43.97 3.32
CA LYS A 963 -35.33 -44.79 2.26
C LYS A 963 -34.63 -43.93 1.20
N ASN A 964 -35.24 -42.81 0.85
CA ASN A 964 -34.70 -41.87 -0.14
C ASN A 964 -33.63 -40.95 0.45
N LEU A 965 -33.43 -40.98 1.78
CA LEU A 965 -32.52 -40.13 2.52
C LEU A 965 -32.76 -38.63 2.30
N ALA A 966 -34.02 -38.24 2.06
CA ALA A 966 -34.41 -36.86 1.84
C ALA A 966 -35.81 -36.62 2.39
N ALA A 967 -36.01 -35.47 3.04
CA ALA A 967 -37.31 -35.04 3.55
C ALA A 967 -37.69 -33.68 2.98
N THR A 968 -38.98 -33.46 2.71
CA THR A 968 -39.49 -32.17 2.22
C THR A 968 -40.84 -31.85 2.84
N PHE A 969 -40.96 -30.66 3.41
CA PHE A 969 -42.19 -30.20 4.04
C PHE A 969 -42.37 -28.68 3.93
N THR A 970 -43.60 -28.22 4.15
CA THR A 970 -43.96 -26.80 4.12
C THR A 970 -44.58 -26.41 5.46
N PHE A 971 -44.25 -25.24 5.98
CA PHE A 971 -44.84 -24.71 7.20
C PHE A 971 -45.13 -23.21 7.09
N THR A 972 -46.07 -22.72 7.91
CA THR A 972 -46.44 -21.30 7.99
C THR A 972 -46.24 -20.84 9.43
N ILE A 973 -45.61 -19.68 9.63
CA ILE A 973 -45.52 -19.06 10.96
C ILE A 973 -46.87 -18.42 11.30
N ILE A 974 -47.58 -18.96 12.30
CA ILE A 974 -48.98 -18.59 12.57
C ILE A 974 -49.10 -17.35 13.48
N GLY A 975 -48.08 -17.07 14.32
CA GLY A 975 -48.07 -15.96 15.29
C GLY A 975 -47.10 -14.82 14.96
N ASP A 976 -47.16 -13.75 15.75
CA ASP A 976 -46.13 -12.71 15.74
C ASP A 976 -44.91 -13.24 16.52
N ILE A 977 -43.78 -13.39 15.83
CA ILE A 977 -42.53 -13.88 16.42
C ILE A 977 -41.57 -12.73 16.73
N ASP A 978 -40.78 -12.89 17.79
CA ASP A 978 -39.75 -11.90 18.14
C ASP A 978 -38.53 -12.08 17.23
N PRO A 979 -38.14 -11.07 16.43
CA PRO A 979 -36.98 -11.15 15.55
C PRO A 979 -35.64 -11.29 16.30
N VAL A 980 -35.60 -11.06 17.62
CA VAL A 980 -34.39 -11.12 18.45
C VAL A 980 -34.17 -12.49 19.10
N ASN A 981 -35.21 -13.34 19.20
CA ASN A 981 -35.15 -14.63 19.91
C ASN A 981 -34.74 -15.82 19.02
N ASP A 982 -34.58 -17.00 19.64
CA ASP A 982 -34.19 -18.25 18.99
C ASP A 982 -35.24 -18.74 17.96
N GLN A 983 -34.79 -18.99 16.74
CA GLN A 983 -35.52 -19.44 15.57
C GLN A 983 -34.63 -20.42 14.80
N TYR A 984 -34.92 -21.73 14.83
CA TYR A 984 -34.03 -22.75 14.26
C TYR A 984 -34.79 -24.02 13.85
N ILE A 985 -34.15 -24.85 13.04
CA ILE A 985 -34.64 -26.20 12.72
C ILE A 985 -33.88 -27.20 13.58
N ARG A 986 -34.62 -28.08 14.25
CA ARG A 986 -34.12 -29.03 15.23
C ARG A 986 -34.40 -30.46 14.80
N PHE A 987 -33.44 -31.35 15.00
CA PHE A 987 -33.48 -32.76 14.65
C PHE A 987 -33.37 -33.58 15.93
N ASP A 988 -34.40 -34.39 16.21
CA ASP A 988 -34.54 -35.12 17.47
C ASP A 988 -33.97 -36.53 17.34
N HIS A 989 -32.97 -36.86 18.17
CA HIS A 989 -32.43 -38.22 18.31
C HIS A 989 -32.98 -38.87 19.59
N PRO A 990 -33.83 -39.91 19.50
CA PRO A 990 -34.55 -40.46 20.64
C PRO A 990 -33.70 -41.30 21.62
N GLY A 991 -32.39 -41.43 21.40
CA GLY A 991 -31.52 -42.37 22.11
C GLY A 991 -31.79 -43.83 21.77
N ARG A 992 -31.09 -44.73 22.47
CA ARG A 992 -31.27 -46.19 22.41
C ARG A 992 -32.61 -46.60 22.99
N SER A 993 -33.20 -47.63 22.38
CA SER A 993 -34.34 -48.31 22.99
C SER A 993 -33.92 -48.92 24.35
N PRO A 994 -34.73 -48.77 25.42
CA PRO A 994 -34.49 -49.39 26.72
C PRO A 994 -34.35 -50.92 26.68
N GLU A 995 -34.81 -51.56 25.60
CA GLU A 995 -34.78 -53.02 25.40
C GLU A 995 -33.57 -53.49 24.56
N SER A 996 -32.70 -52.59 24.10
CA SER A 996 -31.54 -52.91 23.26
C SER A 996 -30.30 -53.29 24.10
N ASP A 997 -29.65 -54.41 23.74
CA ASP A 997 -28.40 -54.86 24.39
C ASP A 997 -27.26 -53.87 24.14
N ALA A 998 -26.27 -53.77 25.04
CA ALA A 998 -25.13 -52.84 24.91
C ALA A 998 -24.28 -53.01 23.61
N ASN A 999 -24.45 -54.14 22.90
CA ASN A 999 -23.84 -54.45 21.61
C ASN A 999 -24.68 -54.01 20.38
N HIS A 1000 -25.87 -53.43 20.56
CA HIS A 1000 -26.64 -52.83 19.45
C HIS A 1000 -26.07 -51.46 19.08
N ASP A 1001 -26.05 -51.17 17.78
CA ASP A 1001 -25.63 -49.89 17.21
C ASP A 1001 -26.52 -48.78 17.82
N PRO A 1002 -25.97 -47.73 18.46
CA PRO A 1002 -26.74 -46.67 19.13
C PRO A 1002 -27.75 -45.91 18.26
N GLY A 1003 -27.77 -46.20 16.96
CA GLY A 1003 -28.49 -45.44 15.97
C GLY A 1003 -27.77 -44.13 15.69
N SER A 1004 -27.81 -43.71 14.45
CA SER A 1004 -27.19 -42.47 14.01
C SER A 1004 -27.96 -41.89 12.83
N PHE A 1005 -27.78 -40.60 12.60
CA PHE A 1005 -28.11 -40.00 11.33
C PHE A 1005 -27.04 -38.97 10.97
N THR A 1006 -26.84 -38.79 9.67
CA THR A 1006 -25.89 -37.82 9.12
C THR A 1006 -26.66 -36.86 8.24
N ILE A 1007 -26.76 -35.59 8.68
CA ILE A 1007 -27.39 -34.54 7.87
C ILE A 1007 -26.34 -34.05 6.86
N ARG A 1008 -26.66 -34.11 5.56
CA ARG A 1008 -25.80 -33.57 4.52
C ARG A 1008 -26.14 -32.12 4.22
N GLY A 1009 -27.42 -31.77 4.10
CA GLY A 1009 -27.80 -30.40 3.79
C GLY A 1009 -29.22 -30.00 4.21
N VAL A 1010 -29.44 -28.71 4.38
CA VAL A 1010 -30.74 -28.08 4.66
C VAL A 1010 -30.92 -26.85 3.80
N VAL A 1011 -32.04 -26.77 3.08
CA VAL A 1011 -32.46 -25.59 2.32
C VAL A 1011 -33.82 -25.12 2.81
N VAL A 1012 -33.93 -23.84 3.15
CA VAL A 1012 -35.18 -23.18 3.56
C VAL A 1012 -35.42 -22.01 2.62
N GLN A 1013 -36.57 -22.02 1.94
CA GLN A 1013 -36.99 -20.94 1.05
C GLN A 1013 -38.38 -20.45 1.41
N GLN A 1014 -38.57 -19.13 1.37
CA GLN A 1014 -39.90 -18.54 1.46
C GLN A 1014 -40.71 -18.89 0.21
N THR A 1015 -41.93 -19.37 0.40
CA THR A 1015 -42.85 -19.51 -0.73
C THR A 1015 -43.30 -18.12 -1.16
N THR A 1016 -43.01 -17.75 -2.40
CA THR A 1016 -43.69 -16.63 -3.03
C THR A 1016 -45.16 -17.00 -3.19
N ASN A 1017 -46.08 -16.21 -2.63
CA ASN A 1017 -47.47 -16.24 -3.08
C ASN A 1017 -47.43 -15.81 -4.56
N ILE A 1018 -47.51 -16.77 -5.48
CA ILE A 1018 -47.73 -16.50 -6.89
C ILE A 1018 -49.17 -16.03 -7.07
#